data_AF-A0A7X7K7A5-F1
#
_entry.id   AF-A0A7X7K7A5-F1
#
_cell.length_a   1.000
_cell.length_b   1.000
_cell.length_c   1.000
_cell.angle_alpha   90.00
_cell.angle_beta   90.00
_cell.angle_gamma   90.00
#
_symmetry.space_group_name_H-M   'P 1'
#
loop_
_entity.id
_entity.type
_entity.pdbx_description
1 polymer ?
#
loop_
_entity_poly.entity_id
_entity_poly.type
_entity_poly.pdbx_seq_one_letter_code
_entity_poly.pdbx_strand_id
1 'polypeptide(L)'
;MRKSRRWRSAVRAVLAGLACAALLVPGQAASVAADGPGSNALPDRPFDENGTGWIYNYVHAWPGAGTEYRGEFPYMSWAYEDEGPGYEATRFSFITEQLNNGWYTDRGQSGMIVYGPYKAGGHWRGLTAIDHFDTDPVENGTLEEFRELVEAAHARGITVVTYIALIYMHHDNPLFLQAEQDMAPGGAFWAEPGVKDPAYDGPAELFLWDTRPEGGVFHPKTTRCGQWDAEKRTFDGEPCNSTTDAYAPPPGMDANLPQAAWWAWSETAQRWYGTSWRFPAINYFGEAGVEYAKSVVRFWLDQGVDGFEFDAPQSMWGAQASSNYFGTVEDREWVSTEVQITAAREHAPDKQLYLHAEGTGTYSNMVRNDRVGYTHVLLNGDNDEDSFTIRVAPQVPGEPWANPNGGTVTVDRLDEHWQAYADSRRMNGRGIYAWSVYNWDQPHEMRALDAAVQAGMGAVYSIDYQEYWTPNTTTPEPGGLEAEGEERYFDVFRAMKKSSALVPAATRERLLTNDDDRAYAVLRRSTDRSETVLALYNFDSAPKGFKVSLANTGVVVPQVPVDLATDAAGPAIQDTEQTFWLPPFGYQFLRVQAGEPTPAWDLLDSADPGWELGTGVEEIADATAYRGSRSLGTGEGTEIRLTFEGTALEAYGWKGRRASGSGALGSDAVEVYLDGGAAPVLTYRQHLGNVTPLGGWPADNAGLYNQQLFSLTGLEPGEHTLVIKNADPNGRPFGVDFVKVAEEAFTVPQAPECDATCVDTEPPVTEITIGEPEHGDLGPVTFELSASDDVSGVVRTEYLLDDGEWTTYTGPVTVSEAGEHLVQFRSTDLAGNVAGPEEARLEVVAAGDATGLRALVDSLAALAADGGFDRYTAASHAALLDALAAARAVTEVPARQATIDAAYAAVLDALDGLEVAAPDKTTLRQIVDAARTVLAEGSFTKSSTARLTKAIAAATAVLKDPRASEREVSRAITGVTDALSRLKAARPTVVKVKTAQTQLRLVRGKAFTLPARVYLNGAEPAGAEGLRWKSSRPKVATVSKTGRIKARKTGTTTITMTTRAKGASGKKVTKRVKVKVVAKASRAKVSKVTATVPRTMRLGRTAYVTGRYHPAKATGVRVTYATAKRGVVEVDEVGRLVAVSKGTDTVLVRAGGVTKKYKVTVR
;
A
#
# COMPACT_ATOMS: atom_id res chain seq x y z
N MET A 1 -5.99 -13.89 -44.28
CA MET A 1 -5.92 -12.55 -43.61
C MET A 1 -7.26 -11.85 -43.33
N ARG A 2 -8.31 -11.98 -44.16
CA ARG A 2 -9.60 -11.26 -43.95
C ARG A 2 -10.52 -11.81 -42.84
N LYS A 3 -10.41 -13.10 -42.46
CA LYS A 3 -11.25 -13.71 -41.40
C LYS A 3 -10.68 -13.56 -39.99
N SER A 4 -9.36 -13.43 -39.82
CA SER A 4 -8.72 -13.21 -38.51
C SER A 4 -8.83 -11.76 -38.01
N ARG A 5 -9.01 -10.78 -38.91
CA ARG A 5 -9.28 -9.38 -38.54
C ARG A 5 -10.72 -9.16 -38.06
N ARG A 6 -11.70 -9.89 -38.60
CA ARG A 6 -13.13 -9.72 -38.27
C ARG A 6 -13.48 -10.08 -36.82
N TRP A 7 -12.87 -11.11 -36.24
CA TRP A 7 -13.20 -11.52 -34.87
C TRP A 7 -12.55 -10.62 -33.81
N ARG A 8 -11.31 -10.17 -34.02
CA ARG A 8 -10.67 -9.17 -33.13
C ARG A 8 -11.42 -7.84 -33.16
N SER A 9 -11.95 -7.44 -34.32
CA SER A 9 -12.82 -6.27 -34.44
C SER A 9 -14.22 -6.48 -33.84
N ALA A 10 -14.79 -7.68 -33.88
CA ALA A 10 -16.09 -7.96 -33.24
C ALA A 10 -16.00 -7.98 -31.71
N VAL A 11 -14.95 -8.60 -31.15
CA VAL A 11 -14.68 -8.57 -29.70
C VAL A 11 -14.34 -7.15 -29.24
N ARG A 12 -13.50 -6.42 -29.98
CA ARG A 12 -13.25 -4.99 -29.70
C ARG A 12 -14.47 -4.10 -29.86
N ALA A 13 -15.37 -4.37 -30.79
CA ALA A 13 -16.58 -3.57 -30.98
C ALA A 13 -17.62 -3.81 -29.86
N VAL A 14 -17.70 -5.04 -29.34
CA VAL A 14 -18.54 -5.36 -28.16
C VAL A 14 -17.96 -4.73 -26.90
N LEU A 15 -16.64 -4.82 -26.69
CA LEU A 15 -15.96 -4.18 -25.55
C LEU A 15 -15.98 -2.65 -25.63
N ALA A 16 -15.79 -2.06 -26.82
CA ALA A 16 -15.85 -0.61 -27.02
C ALA A 16 -17.27 -0.04 -26.93
N GLY A 17 -18.30 -0.82 -27.30
CA GLY A 17 -19.70 -0.44 -27.11
C GLY A 17 -20.14 -0.43 -25.64
N LEU A 18 -19.50 -1.26 -24.80
CA LEU A 18 -19.80 -1.38 -23.36
C LEU A 18 -19.06 -0.33 -22.52
N ALA A 19 -17.84 0.08 -22.92
CA ALA A 19 -17.12 1.19 -22.27
C ALA A 19 -17.88 2.53 -22.36
N CYS A 20 -18.69 2.75 -23.40
CA CYS A 20 -19.54 3.93 -23.53
C CYS A 20 -20.83 3.89 -22.68
N ALA A 21 -21.28 2.71 -22.24
CA ALA A 21 -22.50 2.58 -21.43
C ALA A 21 -22.23 2.74 -19.92
N ALA A 22 -21.01 2.45 -19.46
CA ALA A 22 -20.58 2.65 -18.08
C ALA A 22 -20.18 4.11 -17.75
N LEU A 23 -20.13 5.00 -18.75
CA LEU A 23 -19.71 6.41 -18.61
C LEU A 23 -20.87 7.41 -18.53
N LEU A 24 -22.10 6.95 -18.28
CA LEU A 24 -23.27 7.82 -18.12
C LEU A 24 -23.73 7.91 -16.66
N VAL A 25 -22.84 8.40 -15.80
CA VAL A 25 -23.20 9.15 -14.58
C VAL A 25 -22.67 10.58 -14.77
N PRO A 26 -23.51 11.63 -14.73
CA PRO A 26 -23.07 12.98 -15.05
C PRO A 26 -22.56 13.76 -13.83
N GLY A 27 -21.36 14.33 -13.96
CA GLY A 27 -20.79 15.41 -13.13
C GLY A 27 -19.36 15.09 -12.69
N GLN A 28 -18.35 15.93 -12.81
CA GLN A 28 -18.16 17.25 -13.41
C GLN A 28 -16.77 17.23 -14.09
N ALA A 29 -16.66 17.79 -15.30
CA ALA A 29 -15.38 17.97 -15.98
C ALA A 29 -14.83 19.36 -15.67
N ALA A 30 -13.70 19.44 -14.96
CA ALA A 30 -12.85 20.62 -14.93
C ALA A 30 -11.55 20.33 -15.68
N SER A 31 -11.16 21.29 -16.53
CA SER A 31 -10.09 21.20 -17.52
C SER A 31 -8.69 21.21 -16.91
N VAL A 32 -7.87 20.21 -17.24
CA VAL A 32 -6.43 20.20 -16.95
C VAL A 32 -5.66 20.63 -18.20
N ALA A 33 -4.93 21.74 -18.09
CA ALA A 33 -3.90 22.13 -19.04
C ALA A 33 -2.65 21.28 -18.78
N ALA A 34 -2.03 20.82 -19.87
CA ALA A 34 -0.85 19.98 -19.85
C ALA A 34 0.41 20.80 -19.55
N ASP A 35 1.18 20.39 -18.53
CA ASP A 35 2.61 20.66 -18.40
C ASP A 35 3.31 19.40 -17.84
N GLY A 36 4.56 19.18 -18.27
CA GLY A 36 5.25 17.87 -18.32
C GLY A 36 5.66 17.21 -16.99
N PRO A 37 6.34 16.04 -17.06
CA PRO A 37 6.68 15.24 -15.88
C PRO A 37 7.85 15.90 -15.15
N GLY A 38 7.63 16.35 -13.90
CA GLY A 38 8.75 16.84 -13.08
C GLY A 38 8.45 17.79 -11.92
N SER A 39 7.20 18.16 -11.61
CA SER A 39 6.91 18.92 -10.38
C SER A 39 6.05 18.11 -9.42
N ASN A 40 6.66 17.71 -8.31
CA ASN A 40 5.99 17.28 -7.08
C ASN A 40 5.13 18.44 -6.56
N ALA A 41 3.94 18.65 -7.12
CA ALA A 41 2.95 19.52 -6.51
C ALA A 41 2.58 18.93 -5.14
N LEU A 42 2.63 19.78 -4.12
CA LEU A 42 2.23 19.46 -2.75
C LEU A 42 0.78 18.95 -2.74
N PRO A 43 0.39 18.08 -1.80
CA PRO A 43 -1.03 17.93 -1.52
C PRO A 43 -1.59 19.29 -1.12
N ASP A 44 -2.74 19.68 -1.68
CA ASP A 44 -3.42 20.97 -1.40
C ASP A 44 -3.89 21.11 0.06
N ARG A 45 -3.68 20.09 0.91
CA ARG A 45 -3.96 20.07 2.36
C ARG A 45 -2.83 19.33 3.10
N PRO A 46 -2.40 19.80 4.28
CA PRO A 46 -1.62 18.98 5.21
C PRO A 46 -2.34 17.65 5.47
N PHE A 47 -1.60 16.56 5.71
CA PHE A 47 -2.22 15.36 6.27
C PHE A 47 -2.97 15.77 7.56
N ASP A 48 -4.14 15.16 7.72
CA ASP A 48 -5.25 15.59 8.55
C ASP A 48 -4.91 15.84 10.03
N GLU A 49 -5.74 16.67 10.65
CA GLU A 49 -5.71 17.06 12.07
C GLU A 49 -6.09 15.90 13.03
N ASN A 50 -6.31 14.68 12.52
CA ASN A 50 -6.91 13.58 13.26
C ASN A 50 -5.94 12.40 13.46
N GLY A 51 -5.18 12.49 14.57
CA GLY A 51 -4.70 11.33 15.32
C GLY A 51 -3.41 10.67 14.84
N THR A 52 -2.53 10.39 15.81
CA THR A 52 -1.23 9.74 15.63
C THR A 52 -1.21 8.30 16.11
N GLY A 53 -2.28 7.81 16.76
CA GLY A 53 -2.37 6.45 17.30
C GLY A 53 -2.87 5.45 16.27
N TRP A 54 -2.00 4.55 15.84
CA TRP A 54 -2.28 3.50 14.87
C TRP A 54 -2.02 2.12 15.48
N ILE A 55 -2.64 1.08 14.92
CA ILE A 55 -2.50 -0.28 15.45
C ILE A 55 -2.42 -1.36 14.36
N TYR A 56 -1.49 -2.31 14.53
CA TYR A 56 -1.35 -3.49 13.68
C TYR A 56 -2.34 -4.59 14.03
N ASN A 57 -2.98 -5.14 13.01
CA ASN A 57 -3.85 -6.30 13.13
C ASN A 57 -3.30 -7.45 12.29
N TYR A 58 -2.82 -8.50 12.96
CA TYR A 58 -2.34 -9.72 12.32
C TYR A 58 -3.49 -10.68 12.07
N VAL A 59 -3.67 -11.10 10.82
CA VAL A 59 -4.80 -11.93 10.40
C VAL A 59 -4.42 -13.33 9.96
N HIS A 60 -3.14 -13.71 10.09
CA HIS A 60 -2.65 -15.06 9.81
C HIS A 60 -2.01 -15.71 11.03
N ALA A 61 -2.21 -17.03 11.18
CA ALA A 61 -1.60 -17.83 12.22
C ALA A 61 -0.17 -18.26 11.84
N TRP A 62 0.68 -18.52 12.82
CA TRP A 62 2.02 -19.07 12.61
C TRP A 62 1.97 -20.60 12.39
N PRO A 63 2.79 -21.18 11.49
CA PRO A 63 2.80 -22.62 11.26
C PRO A 63 3.33 -23.37 12.49
N GLY A 64 2.49 -24.20 13.12
CA GLY A 64 2.83 -24.96 14.33
C GLY A 64 1.71 -25.05 15.38
N ALA A 65 0.65 -24.25 15.25
CA ALA A 65 -0.50 -24.28 16.15
C ALA A 65 -1.36 -25.55 15.95
N GLY A 66 -1.31 -26.46 16.91
CA GLY A 66 -2.26 -27.56 17.01
C GLY A 66 -3.68 -27.05 17.21
N THR A 67 -4.65 -27.68 16.55
CA THR A 67 -6.07 -27.27 16.46
C THR A 67 -6.91 -27.54 17.73
N GLU A 68 -6.34 -27.45 18.92
CA GLU A 68 -7.04 -27.85 20.17
C GLU A 68 -7.07 -26.76 21.25
N TYR A 69 -7.44 -25.51 20.94
CA TYR A 69 -7.89 -24.54 21.96
C TYR A 69 -9.01 -23.64 21.44
N ARG A 70 -10.27 -24.09 21.58
CA ARG A 70 -11.44 -23.22 21.40
C ARG A 70 -11.81 -22.58 22.74
N GLY A 71 -11.23 -21.41 23.03
CA GLY A 71 -11.52 -20.60 24.22
C GLY A 71 -10.82 -19.24 24.11
N GLU A 72 -11.45 -18.21 24.66
CA GLU A 72 -11.04 -16.80 24.63
C GLU A 72 -9.52 -16.60 24.79
N PHE A 73 -8.87 -16.22 23.69
CA PHE A 73 -7.51 -15.66 23.53
C PHE A 73 -6.32 -16.51 24.05
N PRO A 74 -5.58 -17.25 23.17
CA PRO A 74 -4.34 -17.91 23.55
C PRO A 74 -3.05 -17.16 23.11
N TYR A 75 -2.08 -17.11 24.04
CA TYR A 75 -0.90 -16.24 24.15
C TYR A 75 0.35 -16.71 23.36
N MET A 76 1.27 -15.77 23.06
CA MET A 76 2.42 -15.89 22.13
C MET A 76 3.81 -15.88 22.82
N SER A 77 4.84 -16.44 22.17
CA SER A 77 6.27 -16.23 22.50
C SER A 77 7.13 -16.06 21.24
N TRP A 78 8.06 -15.10 21.27
CA TRP A 78 9.15 -14.95 20.30
C TRP A 78 10.14 -16.12 20.41
N ALA A 79 10.15 -16.99 19.42
CA ALA A 79 11.31 -17.80 19.09
C ALA A 79 11.40 -17.88 17.57
N TYR A 80 12.36 -17.16 17.01
CA TYR A 80 13.03 -17.66 15.82
C TYR A 80 13.54 -19.07 16.21
N GLU A 81 12.94 -20.11 15.63
CA GLU A 81 13.22 -21.56 15.79
C GLU A 81 12.13 -22.37 16.52
N ASP A 82 11.41 -23.14 15.70
CA ASP A 82 10.82 -24.48 15.86
C ASP A 82 10.03 -24.94 17.11
N GLU A 83 9.94 -24.24 18.25
CA GLU A 83 9.30 -24.84 19.45
C GLU A 83 8.45 -23.91 20.37
N GLY A 84 7.80 -22.87 19.83
CA GLY A 84 6.84 -22.03 20.60
C GLY A 84 5.38 -22.53 20.60
N PRO A 85 4.57 -22.28 21.65
CA PRO A 85 3.14 -22.58 21.64
C PRO A 85 2.44 -21.77 20.53
N GLY A 86 1.58 -22.43 19.77
CA GLY A 86 1.03 -21.90 18.52
C GLY A 86 -0.06 -20.83 18.68
N TYR A 87 -0.22 -20.07 17.60
CA TYR A 87 -1.03 -18.85 17.47
C TYR A 87 -2.42 -19.15 16.86
N GLU A 88 -3.46 -18.40 17.24
CA GLU A 88 -4.72 -18.30 16.49
C GLU A 88 -4.78 -16.97 15.71
N ALA A 89 -5.32 -17.00 14.49
CA ALA A 89 -5.45 -15.83 13.62
C ALA A 89 -6.63 -14.93 14.04
N THR A 90 -6.42 -13.61 14.07
CA THR A 90 -7.52 -12.65 14.25
C THR A 90 -8.29 -12.50 12.95
N ARG A 91 -9.55 -12.94 12.91
CA ARG A 91 -10.39 -12.84 11.70
C ARG A 91 -10.89 -11.41 11.49
N PHE A 92 -11.17 -11.04 10.23
CA PHE A 92 -11.77 -9.74 9.90
C PHE A 92 -13.07 -9.47 10.67
N SER A 93 -13.91 -10.49 10.85
CA SER A 93 -15.16 -10.40 11.61
C SER A 93 -14.94 -10.03 13.08
N PHE A 94 -13.88 -10.55 13.70
CA PHE A 94 -13.55 -10.22 15.08
C PHE A 94 -13.07 -8.78 15.22
N ILE A 95 -12.21 -8.32 14.31
CA ILE A 95 -11.77 -6.91 14.28
C ILE A 95 -12.98 -6.00 14.09
N THR A 96 -13.91 -6.38 13.21
CA THR A 96 -15.18 -5.65 12.99
C THR A 96 -16.03 -5.58 14.26
N GLU A 97 -16.11 -6.66 15.03
CA GLU A 97 -16.77 -6.67 16.34
C GLU A 97 -16.11 -5.71 17.34
N GLN A 98 -14.78 -5.70 17.41
CA GLN A 98 -14.01 -4.79 18.27
C GLN A 98 -14.09 -3.31 17.80
N LEU A 99 -14.26 -3.07 16.51
CA LEU A 99 -14.63 -1.73 16.04
C LEU A 99 -16.03 -1.40 16.55
N ASN A 100 -16.97 -2.33 16.41
CA ASN A 100 -18.36 -2.10 16.75
C ASN A 100 -18.63 -1.84 18.23
N ASN A 101 -17.87 -2.47 19.12
CA ASN A 101 -17.99 -2.29 20.57
C ASN A 101 -17.21 -1.08 21.13
N GLY A 102 -16.49 -0.33 20.29
CA GLY A 102 -15.74 0.86 20.69
C GLY A 102 -14.30 0.61 21.16
N TRP A 103 -13.80 -0.64 21.14
CA TRP A 103 -12.49 -0.99 21.71
C TRP A 103 -11.34 -0.12 21.21
N TYR A 104 -11.31 0.17 19.90
CA TYR A 104 -10.30 1.02 19.26
C TYR A 104 -10.51 2.50 19.57
N THR A 105 -11.75 2.99 19.48
CA THR A 105 -12.05 4.42 19.67
C THR A 105 -11.83 4.87 21.10
N ASP A 106 -12.15 4.03 22.08
CA ASP A 106 -11.96 4.28 23.52
C ASP A 106 -10.48 4.35 23.90
N ARG A 107 -9.63 3.71 23.09
CA ARG A 107 -8.17 3.71 23.19
C ARG A 107 -7.48 4.79 22.36
N GLY A 108 -8.25 5.74 21.83
CA GLY A 108 -7.73 6.87 21.07
C GLY A 108 -7.16 6.51 19.70
N GLN A 109 -7.45 5.31 19.18
CA GLN A 109 -6.95 4.89 17.87
C GLN A 109 -7.65 5.65 16.74
N SER A 110 -6.85 6.00 15.73
CA SER A 110 -7.22 6.83 14.58
C SER A 110 -6.84 6.20 13.25
N GLY A 111 -5.94 5.22 13.27
CA GLY A 111 -5.63 4.39 12.12
C GLY A 111 -5.46 2.92 12.48
N MET A 112 -5.58 2.06 11.49
CA MET A 112 -5.29 0.64 11.61
C MET A 112 -4.51 0.14 10.40
N ILE A 113 -3.65 -0.82 10.67
CA ILE A 113 -2.83 -1.49 9.67
C ILE A 113 -3.24 -2.95 9.66
N VAL A 114 -3.87 -3.40 8.57
CA VAL A 114 -4.19 -4.82 8.40
C VAL A 114 -3.01 -5.51 7.75
N TYR A 115 -2.39 -6.43 8.48
CA TYR A 115 -1.12 -7.04 8.09
C TYR A 115 -1.33 -8.21 7.13
N GLY A 116 -0.93 -8.05 5.86
CA GLY A 116 -1.06 -9.07 4.83
C GLY A 116 -2.48 -9.62 4.70
N PRO A 117 -3.50 -8.82 4.31
CA PRO A 117 -4.91 -9.26 4.30
C PRO A 117 -5.21 -10.34 3.25
N TYR A 118 -4.27 -10.62 2.36
CA TYR A 118 -4.41 -11.57 1.26
C TYR A 118 -4.19 -13.01 1.69
N LYS A 119 -4.56 -13.94 0.83
CA LYS A 119 -4.23 -15.35 1.02
C LYS A 119 -2.72 -15.54 1.02
N ALA A 120 -2.21 -16.13 2.10
CA ALA A 120 -0.77 -16.26 2.32
C ALA A 120 -0.36 -17.60 2.91
N GLY A 121 0.94 -17.88 2.88
CA GLY A 121 1.52 -18.92 3.71
C GLY A 121 1.78 -18.40 5.13
N GLY A 122 1.96 -19.30 6.09
CA GLY A 122 2.21 -18.93 7.49
C GLY A 122 3.58 -18.28 7.76
N HIS A 123 4.47 -18.21 6.77
CA HIS A 123 5.77 -17.53 6.90
C HIS A 123 5.60 -16.02 7.00
N TRP A 124 6.33 -15.40 7.94
CA TRP A 124 6.27 -13.97 8.22
C TRP A 124 4.83 -13.48 8.43
N ARG A 125 4.04 -14.28 9.17
CA ARG A 125 2.66 -13.93 9.57
C ARG A 125 1.77 -13.50 8.40
N GLY A 126 1.93 -14.17 7.26
CA GLY A 126 1.09 -13.93 6.09
C GLY A 126 1.63 -12.92 5.08
N LEU A 127 2.86 -12.38 5.22
CA LEU A 127 3.42 -11.55 4.15
C LEU A 127 3.67 -12.32 2.86
N THR A 128 3.90 -13.62 2.95
CA THR A 128 4.19 -14.48 1.82
C THR A 128 2.93 -14.83 1.03
N ALA A 129 2.56 -13.95 0.08
CA ALA A 129 1.33 -14.09 -0.68
C ALA A 129 1.28 -15.35 -1.54
N ILE A 130 0.25 -16.17 -1.32
CA ILE A 130 -0.18 -17.23 -2.24
C ILE A 130 -1.09 -16.64 -3.32
N ASP A 131 -1.95 -15.68 -2.96
CA ASP A 131 -2.77 -14.93 -3.91
C ASP A 131 -3.03 -13.52 -3.38
N HIS A 132 -2.42 -12.50 -4.01
CA HIS A 132 -2.60 -11.09 -3.63
C HIS A 132 -4.01 -10.54 -3.91
N PHE A 133 -4.85 -11.24 -4.68
CA PHE A 133 -6.16 -10.77 -5.13
C PHE A 133 -7.34 -11.46 -4.45
N ASP A 134 -7.07 -12.29 -3.45
CA ASP A 134 -8.09 -12.97 -2.66
C ASP A 134 -7.64 -13.05 -1.21
N THR A 135 -8.59 -13.22 -0.30
CA THR A 135 -8.31 -13.49 1.12
C THR A 135 -8.32 -15.00 1.36
N ASP A 136 -8.06 -15.45 2.59
CA ASP A 136 -8.30 -16.85 2.98
C ASP A 136 -9.56 -16.95 3.85
N PRO A 137 -10.70 -17.41 3.29
CA PRO A 137 -11.95 -17.55 4.05
C PRO A 137 -11.83 -18.43 5.30
N VAL A 138 -10.84 -19.33 5.35
CA VAL A 138 -10.63 -20.22 6.49
C VAL A 138 -9.72 -19.58 7.53
N GLU A 139 -8.67 -18.87 7.12
CA GLU A 139 -7.73 -18.26 8.08
C GLU A 139 -8.17 -16.86 8.52
N ASN A 140 -8.32 -15.92 7.60
CA ASN A 140 -8.52 -14.49 7.91
C ASN A 140 -9.95 -14.00 7.66
N GLY A 141 -10.67 -14.59 6.72
CA GLY A 141 -12.02 -14.19 6.33
C GLY A 141 -12.17 -14.01 4.82
N THR A 142 -13.37 -13.69 4.36
CA THR A 142 -13.67 -13.40 2.95
C THR A 142 -13.37 -11.94 2.60
N LEU A 143 -13.22 -11.64 1.31
CA LEU A 143 -13.14 -10.26 0.83
C LEU A 143 -14.35 -9.41 1.21
N GLU A 144 -15.52 -9.99 1.44
CA GLU A 144 -16.69 -9.24 1.91
C GLU A 144 -16.53 -8.84 3.37
N GLU A 145 -16.13 -9.78 4.24
CA GLU A 145 -15.82 -9.48 5.66
C GLU A 145 -14.69 -8.44 5.79
N PHE A 146 -13.74 -8.41 4.85
CA PHE A 146 -12.72 -7.35 4.81
C PHE A 146 -13.33 -5.98 4.45
N ARG A 147 -14.28 -5.90 3.51
CA ARG A 147 -14.96 -4.63 3.19
C ARG A 147 -15.82 -4.15 4.36
N GLU A 148 -16.51 -5.07 5.04
CA GLU A 148 -17.28 -4.76 6.25
C GLU A 148 -16.38 -4.18 7.35
N LEU A 149 -15.19 -4.73 7.53
CA LEU A 149 -14.18 -4.18 8.44
C LEU A 149 -13.79 -2.75 8.05
N VAL A 150 -13.49 -2.51 6.76
CA VAL A 150 -13.12 -1.18 6.26
C VAL A 150 -14.27 -0.18 6.47
N GLU A 151 -15.50 -0.55 6.13
CA GLU A 151 -16.69 0.28 6.32
C GLU A 151 -16.94 0.57 7.81
N ALA A 152 -16.78 -0.42 8.70
CA ALA A 152 -16.93 -0.25 10.13
C ALA A 152 -15.86 0.66 10.74
N ALA A 153 -14.62 0.61 10.23
CA ALA A 153 -13.55 1.51 10.61
C ALA A 153 -13.84 2.96 10.17
N HIS A 154 -14.20 3.15 8.89
CA HIS A 154 -14.53 4.46 8.34
C HIS A 154 -15.72 5.11 9.05
N ALA A 155 -16.74 4.34 9.40
CA ALA A 155 -17.89 4.82 10.17
C ALA A 155 -17.50 5.39 11.56
N ARG A 156 -16.28 5.11 12.03
CA ARG A 156 -15.73 5.56 13.32
C ARG A 156 -14.58 6.55 13.17
N GLY A 157 -14.32 7.01 11.95
CA GLY A 157 -13.21 7.91 11.64
C GLY A 157 -11.85 7.25 11.80
N ILE A 158 -11.75 5.94 11.61
CA ILE A 158 -10.47 5.21 11.65
C ILE A 158 -10.01 4.93 10.22
N THR A 159 -8.82 5.43 9.89
CA THR A 159 -8.12 5.17 8.63
C THR A 159 -7.67 3.71 8.53
N VAL A 160 -7.81 3.08 7.38
CA VAL A 160 -7.40 1.68 7.15
C VAL A 160 -6.34 1.61 6.07
N VAL A 161 -5.12 1.17 6.42
CA VAL A 161 -4.12 0.79 5.42
C VAL A 161 -3.81 -0.70 5.51
N THR A 162 -3.26 -1.24 4.43
CA THR A 162 -2.81 -2.64 4.41
C THR A 162 -1.29 -2.70 4.36
N TYR A 163 -0.70 -3.51 5.23
CA TYR A 163 0.72 -3.86 5.10
C TYR A 163 0.85 -4.91 3.98
N ILE A 164 1.66 -4.61 2.96
CA ILE A 164 1.76 -5.45 1.76
C ILE A 164 3.20 -5.69 1.30
N ALA A 165 3.51 -6.96 1.05
CA ALA A 165 4.76 -7.35 0.41
C ALA A 165 4.59 -7.48 -1.11
N LEU A 166 5.29 -6.61 -1.84
CA LEU A 166 5.39 -6.65 -3.31
C LEU A 166 6.80 -7.03 -3.79
N ILE A 167 7.67 -7.53 -2.90
CA ILE A 167 9.05 -7.90 -3.27
C ILE A 167 9.13 -9.38 -3.72
N TYR A 168 8.27 -10.24 -3.16
CA TYR A 168 8.29 -11.68 -3.37
C TYR A 168 6.88 -12.30 -3.29
N MET A 169 6.78 -13.59 -3.62
CA MET A 169 5.57 -14.42 -3.52
C MET A 169 5.87 -15.76 -2.86
N HIS A 170 4.88 -16.41 -2.25
CA HIS A 170 5.03 -17.77 -1.73
C HIS A 170 5.29 -18.79 -2.86
N HIS A 171 6.04 -19.88 -2.60
CA HIS A 171 6.30 -20.93 -3.61
C HIS A 171 5.03 -21.65 -4.08
N ASP A 172 4.01 -21.71 -3.23
CA ASP A 172 2.69 -22.26 -3.58
C ASP A 172 1.82 -21.30 -4.39
N ASN A 173 2.32 -20.09 -4.72
CA ASN A 173 1.60 -19.15 -5.57
C ASN A 173 1.32 -19.80 -6.95
N PRO A 174 0.05 -19.84 -7.41
CA PRO A 174 -0.30 -20.51 -8.67
C PRO A 174 0.41 -19.94 -9.91
N LEU A 175 0.78 -18.66 -9.89
CA LEU A 175 1.53 -18.03 -10.98
C LEU A 175 2.98 -18.51 -10.99
N PHE A 176 3.60 -18.69 -9.83
CA PHE A 176 4.96 -19.24 -9.74
C PHE A 176 4.99 -20.71 -10.18
N LEU A 177 4.07 -21.54 -9.69
CA LEU A 177 3.96 -22.94 -10.10
C LEU A 177 3.74 -23.09 -11.61
N GLN A 178 2.95 -22.18 -12.22
CA GLN A 178 2.78 -22.15 -13.67
C GLN A 178 4.03 -21.64 -14.40
N ALA A 179 4.75 -20.65 -13.84
CA ALA A 179 6.00 -20.16 -14.37
C ALA A 179 7.06 -21.26 -14.43
N GLU A 180 7.19 -22.09 -13.39
CA GLU A 180 8.07 -23.26 -13.39
C GLU A 180 7.76 -24.22 -14.54
N GLN A 181 6.47 -24.53 -14.75
CA GLN A 181 6.04 -25.40 -15.86
C GLN A 181 6.29 -24.78 -17.24
N ASP A 182 6.12 -23.46 -17.35
CA ASP A 182 6.36 -22.73 -18.60
C ASP A 182 7.85 -22.69 -18.94
N MET A 183 8.71 -22.60 -17.92
CA MET A 183 10.17 -22.58 -18.01
C MET A 183 10.82 -23.96 -18.13
N ALA A 184 10.09 -25.03 -17.78
CA ALA A 184 10.57 -26.41 -17.92
C ALA A 184 11.08 -26.72 -19.34
N PRO A 185 11.99 -27.70 -19.52
CA PRO A 185 12.46 -28.09 -20.85
C PRO A 185 11.31 -28.49 -21.79
N GLY A 186 11.05 -27.67 -22.81
CA GLY A 186 9.93 -27.85 -23.75
C GLY A 186 8.59 -27.29 -23.28
N GLY A 187 8.60 -26.53 -22.18
CA GLY A 187 7.50 -25.71 -21.66
C GLY A 187 7.11 -24.55 -22.59
N ALA A 188 6.07 -23.81 -22.20
CA ALA A 188 5.45 -22.80 -23.05
C ALA A 188 6.33 -21.58 -23.35
N PHE A 189 7.33 -21.30 -22.49
CA PHE A 189 8.28 -20.20 -22.67
C PHE A 189 9.19 -20.40 -23.89
N TRP A 190 9.43 -21.65 -24.30
CA TRP A 190 10.42 -22.00 -25.31
C TRP A 190 9.80 -22.27 -26.68
N ALA A 191 10.26 -21.56 -27.72
CA ALA A 191 9.95 -21.92 -29.10
C ALA A 191 10.73 -23.18 -29.53
N GLU A 192 12.00 -23.24 -29.10
CA GLU A 192 12.92 -24.38 -29.17
C GLU A 192 13.81 -24.34 -27.91
N PRO A 193 14.48 -25.43 -27.49
CA PRO A 193 15.30 -25.44 -26.28
C PRO A 193 16.33 -24.28 -26.26
N GLY A 194 16.25 -23.42 -25.25
CA GLY A 194 17.13 -22.25 -25.08
C GLY A 194 16.76 -21.03 -25.92
N VAL A 195 15.64 -21.05 -26.67
CA VAL A 195 15.16 -19.90 -27.47
C VAL A 195 13.76 -19.50 -26.99
N LYS A 196 13.66 -18.32 -26.38
CA LYS A 196 12.38 -17.71 -25.95
C LYS A 196 11.39 -17.66 -27.12
N ASP A 197 10.15 -18.08 -26.89
CA ASP A 197 9.05 -17.88 -27.83
C ASP A 197 8.66 -16.39 -27.81
N PRO A 198 8.85 -15.64 -28.92
CA PRO A 198 8.51 -14.22 -28.96
C PRO A 198 7.00 -13.94 -28.84
N ALA A 199 6.15 -14.98 -28.83
CA ALA A 199 4.72 -14.88 -28.59
C ALA A 199 4.31 -15.33 -27.18
N TYR A 200 5.27 -15.62 -26.29
CA TYR A 200 4.98 -15.95 -24.89
C TYR A 200 4.56 -14.70 -24.11
N ASP A 201 3.48 -14.85 -23.34
CA ASP A 201 2.81 -13.80 -22.55
C ASP A 201 2.31 -14.36 -21.19
N GLY A 202 2.99 -15.38 -20.67
CA GLY A 202 2.57 -16.13 -19.49
C GLY A 202 3.33 -15.78 -18.20
N PRO A 203 3.02 -16.47 -17.08
CA PRO A 203 3.54 -16.16 -15.75
C PRO A 203 5.06 -16.20 -15.59
N ALA A 204 5.81 -16.87 -16.48
CA ALA A 204 7.27 -16.87 -16.41
C ALA A 204 7.89 -15.48 -16.62
N GLU A 205 7.21 -14.53 -17.26
CA GLU A 205 7.69 -13.13 -17.36
C GLU A 205 7.62 -12.39 -16.02
N LEU A 206 6.80 -12.85 -15.06
CA LEU A 206 6.63 -12.23 -13.74
C LEU A 206 7.82 -12.46 -12.81
N PHE A 207 8.66 -13.46 -13.10
CA PHE A 207 9.77 -13.88 -12.25
C PHE A 207 11.09 -13.79 -13.01
N LEU A 208 12.18 -13.65 -12.27
CA LEU A 208 13.52 -13.60 -12.85
C LEU A 208 14.08 -15.03 -13.01
N TRP A 209 14.54 -15.36 -14.21
CA TRP A 209 15.07 -16.70 -14.55
C TRP A 209 16.43 -16.64 -15.24
N ASP A 210 17.34 -17.57 -14.91
CA ASP A 210 18.48 -17.86 -15.76
C ASP A 210 18.05 -18.74 -16.96
N THR A 211 18.18 -18.19 -18.16
CA THR A 211 17.72 -18.85 -19.39
C THR A 211 18.72 -19.84 -19.99
N ARG A 212 19.82 -20.17 -19.31
CA ARG A 212 20.81 -21.14 -19.80
C ARG A 212 20.63 -22.53 -19.17
N PRO A 213 20.79 -23.61 -19.95
CA PRO A 213 20.77 -24.97 -19.42
C PRO A 213 22.04 -25.25 -18.61
N GLU A 214 21.90 -26.10 -17.59
CA GLU A 214 22.92 -26.46 -16.60
C GLU A 214 24.33 -26.59 -17.19
N GLY A 215 25.25 -25.76 -16.72
CA GLY A 215 26.59 -25.59 -17.29
C GLY A 215 27.64 -25.19 -16.25
N GLY A 216 27.63 -25.83 -15.09
CA GLY A 216 28.67 -25.66 -14.07
C GLY A 216 28.15 -26.09 -12.69
N VAL A 217 28.64 -27.21 -12.19
CA VAL A 217 28.24 -27.82 -10.93
C VAL A 217 28.43 -26.83 -9.77
N PHE A 218 27.34 -26.39 -9.16
CA PHE A 218 27.31 -26.09 -7.74
C PHE A 218 26.37 -27.10 -7.07
N HIS A 219 26.97 -28.09 -6.41
CA HIS A 219 26.26 -28.92 -5.44
C HIS A 219 26.64 -28.35 -4.08
N PRO A 220 25.73 -27.73 -3.31
CA PRO A 220 26.04 -27.24 -1.99
C PRO A 220 26.20 -28.43 -1.06
N LYS A 221 27.37 -29.05 -1.03
CA LYS A 221 27.78 -29.87 0.10
C LYS A 221 28.55 -29.07 1.14
N THR A 222 28.84 -27.79 0.88
CA THR A 222 29.54 -26.89 1.80
C THR A 222 29.08 -25.44 1.62
N THR A 223 27.86 -25.13 2.05
CA THR A 223 27.42 -23.82 2.57
C THR A 223 26.00 -24.01 3.11
N ARG A 224 25.83 -23.76 4.41
CA ARG A 224 24.64 -24.12 5.19
C ARG A 224 23.53 -23.09 4.97
N CYS A 225 22.91 -23.09 3.80
CA CYS A 225 21.72 -22.27 3.53
C CYS A 225 20.66 -23.16 2.88
N GLY A 226 19.54 -23.35 3.57
CA GLY A 226 18.60 -24.42 3.25
C GLY A 226 17.86 -24.26 1.92
N GLN A 227 17.60 -25.38 1.24
CA GLN A 227 16.75 -25.44 0.05
C GLN A 227 15.28 -25.54 0.47
N TRP A 228 14.37 -24.95 -0.33
CA TRP A 228 12.93 -25.15 -0.14
C TRP A 228 12.58 -26.62 -0.38
N ASP A 229 12.11 -27.29 0.67
CA ASP A 229 11.58 -28.63 0.60
C ASP A 229 10.07 -28.53 0.32
N ALA A 230 9.68 -28.85 -0.92
CA ALA A 230 8.28 -28.81 -1.34
C ALA A 230 7.39 -29.85 -0.67
N GLU A 231 7.95 -30.94 -0.13
CA GLU A 231 7.18 -31.96 0.60
C GLU A 231 6.97 -31.55 2.06
N LYS A 232 7.99 -30.98 2.71
CA LYS A 232 7.90 -30.53 4.11
C LYS A 232 7.31 -29.13 4.26
N ARG A 233 7.29 -28.33 3.19
CA ARG A 233 6.94 -26.89 3.22
C ARG A 233 7.84 -26.10 4.18
N THR A 234 9.11 -26.46 4.24
CA THR A 234 10.12 -25.84 5.09
C THR A 234 11.44 -25.68 4.33
N PHE A 235 12.39 -24.95 4.91
CA PHE A 235 13.76 -24.89 4.39
C PHE A 235 14.63 -25.96 5.08
N ASP A 236 15.33 -26.78 4.31
CA ASP A 236 16.24 -27.80 4.85
C ASP A 236 17.63 -27.20 5.16
N GLY A 237 17.91 -26.76 6.40
CA GLY A 237 19.25 -26.33 6.86
C GLY A 237 19.25 -25.09 7.79
N GLU A 238 20.41 -24.75 8.37
CA GLU A 238 20.52 -23.62 9.33
C GLU A 238 20.22 -22.23 8.72
N PRO A 239 19.72 -21.27 9.53
CA PRO A 239 19.46 -19.89 9.10
C PRO A 239 20.74 -19.18 8.66
N CYS A 240 20.64 -18.39 7.58
CA CYS A 240 21.77 -17.61 7.07
C CYS A 240 21.73 -16.25 7.77
N ASN A 241 22.53 -16.05 8.81
CA ASN A 241 22.42 -14.89 9.69
C ASN A 241 23.58 -13.87 9.57
N SER A 242 24.09 -13.57 8.37
CA SER A 242 25.02 -12.43 8.26
C SER A 242 25.01 -11.69 6.93
N THR A 243 25.09 -10.36 7.06
CA THR A 243 25.20 -9.30 6.05
C THR A 243 26.54 -9.27 5.30
N THR A 244 27.43 -10.23 5.55
CA THR A 244 28.78 -10.29 4.95
C THR A 244 28.91 -11.27 3.79
N ASP A 245 27.91 -12.13 3.59
CA ASP A 245 27.94 -13.16 2.55
C ASP A 245 27.29 -12.65 1.27
N ALA A 246 28.00 -11.74 0.58
CA ALA A 246 27.64 -11.35 -0.77
C ALA A 246 27.78 -12.55 -1.71
N TYR A 247 26.66 -13.20 -2.05
CA TYR A 247 26.64 -14.30 -3.01
C TYR A 247 26.93 -13.75 -4.40
N ALA A 248 28.16 -13.94 -4.88
CA ALA A 248 28.44 -13.81 -6.31
C ALA A 248 27.48 -14.73 -7.09
N PRO A 249 26.90 -14.26 -8.22
CA PRO A 249 26.04 -15.09 -9.03
C PRO A 249 26.77 -16.40 -9.40
N PRO A 250 26.10 -17.57 -9.41
CA PRO A 250 26.72 -18.85 -9.69
C PRO A 250 27.75 -18.79 -10.85
N PRO A 251 28.95 -19.39 -10.73
CA PRO A 251 29.96 -19.32 -11.77
C PRO A 251 29.41 -19.68 -13.14
N GLY A 252 29.57 -18.76 -14.09
CA GLY A 252 29.00 -18.90 -15.41
C GLY A 252 27.54 -18.48 -15.50
N MET A 253 26.99 -17.66 -14.58
CA MET A 253 25.74 -16.89 -14.75
C MET A 253 25.84 -15.88 -15.91
N ASP A 254 24.71 -15.46 -16.48
CA ASP A 254 24.73 -14.44 -17.52
C ASP A 254 25.01 -13.09 -16.86
N ALA A 255 26.16 -12.51 -17.16
CA ALA A 255 26.59 -11.24 -16.58
C ALA A 255 25.65 -10.06 -16.94
N ASN A 256 24.73 -10.25 -17.89
CA ASN A 256 23.72 -9.26 -18.27
C ASN A 256 22.35 -9.53 -17.66
N LEU A 257 22.17 -10.62 -16.89
CA LEU A 257 20.95 -10.77 -16.13
C LEU A 257 20.92 -9.72 -15.03
N PRO A 258 19.76 -9.12 -14.77
CA PRO A 258 19.60 -8.38 -13.55
C PRO A 258 19.86 -9.27 -12.34
N GLN A 259 20.54 -8.74 -11.33
CA GLN A 259 20.89 -9.53 -10.14
C GLN A 259 19.71 -9.53 -9.16
N ALA A 260 19.31 -10.70 -8.67
CA ALA A 260 18.44 -10.86 -7.51
C ALA A 260 19.29 -11.07 -6.25
N ALA A 261 18.76 -10.72 -5.06
CA ALA A 261 19.43 -10.90 -3.77
C ALA A 261 20.05 -12.29 -3.62
N TRP A 262 19.25 -13.30 -3.96
CA TRP A 262 19.61 -14.70 -3.91
C TRP A 262 19.06 -15.45 -5.13
N TRP A 263 19.53 -16.67 -5.33
CA TRP A 263 19.11 -17.55 -6.41
C TRP A 263 18.79 -18.94 -5.86
N ALA A 264 17.72 -19.53 -6.35
CA ALA A 264 17.30 -20.89 -6.00
C ALA A 264 17.13 -21.74 -7.26
N TRP A 265 17.35 -23.05 -7.13
CA TRP A 265 17.17 -24.01 -8.22
C TRP A 265 15.74 -24.53 -8.23
N SER A 266 15.08 -24.49 -9.38
CA SER A 266 13.81 -25.17 -9.61
C SER A 266 14.06 -26.49 -10.34
N GLU A 267 13.70 -27.60 -9.68
CA GLU A 267 13.76 -28.92 -10.30
C GLU A 267 12.75 -29.07 -11.45
N THR A 268 11.60 -28.41 -11.36
CA THR A 268 10.59 -28.41 -12.42
C THR A 268 11.08 -27.67 -13.66
N ALA A 269 11.59 -26.46 -13.47
CA ALA A 269 12.09 -25.63 -14.57
C ALA A 269 13.43 -26.14 -15.11
N GLN A 270 14.19 -26.88 -14.29
CA GLN A 270 15.61 -27.19 -14.49
C GLN A 270 16.42 -25.90 -14.74
N ARG A 271 16.13 -24.86 -13.95
CA ARG A 271 16.71 -23.51 -14.02
C ARG A 271 16.80 -22.83 -12.67
N TRP A 272 17.70 -21.86 -12.59
CA TRP A 272 17.78 -20.92 -11.47
C TRP A 272 16.72 -19.82 -11.61
N TYR A 273 16.07 -19.47 -10.50
CA TYR A 273 15.18 -18.32 -10.38
C TYR A 273 15.66 -17.38 -9.26
N GLY A 274 15.39 -16.09 -9.43
CA GLY A 274 15.74 -15.08 -8.44
C GLY A 274 14.83 -15.15 -7.22
N THR A 275 15.41 -14.96 -6.03
CA THR A 275 14.68 -14.93 -4.77
C THR A 275 15.00 -13.69 -3.94
N SER A 276 14.04 -13.29 -3.12
CA SER A 276 14.19 -12.29 -2.06
C SER A 276 13.67 -12.90 -0.76
N TRP A 277 14.45 -12.80 0.32
CA TRP A 277 14.24 -13.53 1.58
C TRP A 277 13.82 -14.99 1.37
N ARG A 278 14.48 -15.65 0.42
CA ARG A 278 14.28 -17.05 0.00
C ARG A 278 12.97 -17.35 -0.75
N PHE A 279 12.12 -16.36 -1.01
CA PHE A 279 10.87 -16.50 -1.76
C PHE A 279 11.03 -16.02 -3.23
N PRO A 280 10.29 -16.59 -4.19
CA PRO A 280 10.27 -16.14 -5.59
C PRO A 280 10.10 -14.62 -5.71
N ALA A 281 11.10 -13.95 -6.28
CA ALA A 281 11.10 -12.49 -6.41
C ALA A 281 10.31 -12.03 -7.65
N ILE A 282 9.60 -10.90 -7.51
CA ILE A 282 8.90 -10.25 -8.64
C ILE A 282 9.91 -9.57 -9.57
N ASN A 283 9.76 -9.77 -10.88
CA ASN A 283 10.64 -9.21 -11.90
C ASN A 283 10.17 -7.81 -12.35
N TYR A 284 10.74 -6.77 -11.75
CA TYR A 284 10.43 -5.37 -12.09
C TYR A 284 11.12 -4.83 -13.37
N PHE A 285 12.02 -5.59 -14.02
CA PHE A 285 12.54 -5.22 -15.35
C PHE A 285 11.60 -5.57 -16.49
N GLY A 286 10.63 -6.45 -16.23
CA GLY A 286 9.61 -6.84 -17.19
C GLY A 286 8.33 -6.05 -16.97
N GLU A 287 7.68 -5.67 -18.06
CA GLU A 287 6.33 -5.07 -18.03
C GLU A 287 5.34 -5.93 -17.23
N ALA A 288 5.50 -7.26 -17.26
CA ALA A 288 4.62 -8.18 -16.54
C ALA A 288 4.67 -7.99 -15.01
N GLY A 289 5.86 -7.86 -14.40
CA GLY A 289 5.98 -7.69 -12.95
C GLY A 289 5.49 -6.33 -12.49
N VAL A 290 5.81 -5.28 -13.25
CA VAL A 290 5.32 -3.91 -13.01
C VAL A 290 3.80 -3.86 -13.05
N GLU A 291 3.17 -4.39 -14.12
CA GLU A 291 1.72 -4.36 -14.26
C GLU A 291 1.01 -5.26 -13.23
N TYR A 292 1.64 -6.36 -12.82
CA TYR A 292 1.13 -7.19 -11.74
C TYR A 292 1.06 -6.40 -10.43
N ALA A 293 2.17 -5.78 -10.02
CA ALA A 293 2.24 -5.02 -8.78
C ALA A 293 1.29 -3.81 -8.77
N LYS A 294 1.21 -3.07 -9.89
CA LYS A 294 0.21 -2.00 -10.08
C LYS A 294 -1.22 -2.53 -9.94
N SER A 295 -1.51 -3.72 -10.45
CA SER A 295 -2.83 -4.33 -10.34
C SER A 295 -3.17 -4.70 -8.89
N VAL A 296 -2.20 -5.15 -8.10
CA VAL A 296 -2.40 -5.45 -6.67
C VAL A 296 -2.74 -4.16 -5.90
N VAL A 297 -2.00 -3.08 -6.11
CA VAL A 297 -2.27 -1.76 -5.50
C VAL A 297 -3.69 -1.30 -5.82
N ARG A 298 -4.07 -1.32 -7.11
CA ARG A 298 -5.43 -0.93 -7.56
C ARG A 298 -6.51 -1.80 -6.93
N PHE A 299 -6.28 -3.12 -6.87
CA PHE A 299 -7.24 -4.06 -6.33
C PHE A 299 -7.58 -3.77 -4.87
N TRP A 300 -6.59 -3.52 -4.01
CA TRP A 300 -6.85 -3.24 -2.59
C TRP A 300 -7.47 -1.86 -2.37
N LEU A 301 -7.11 -0.85 -3.18
CA LEU A 301 -7.83 0.43 -3.19
C LEU A 301 -9.31 0.26 -3.58
N ASP A 302 -9.61 -0.63 -4.55
CA ASP A 302 -11.00 -0.99 -4.89
C ASP A 302 -11.75 -1.69 -3.74
N GLN A 303 -11.05 -2.17 -2.71
CA GLN A 303 -11.66 -2.73 -1.50
C GLN A 303 -11.93 -1.67 -0.42
N GLY A 304 -11.57 -0.40 -0.67
CA GLY A 304 -11.88 0.73 0.21
C GLY A 304 -10.73 1.22 1.08
N VAL A 305 -9.57 0.56 1.08
CA VAL A 305 -8.42 0.96 1.92
C VAL A 305 -7.92 2.36 1.59
N ASP A 306 -7.40 3.08 2.59
CA ASP A 306 -6.89 4.45 2.52
C ASP A 306 -5.43 4.54 2.11
N GLY A 307 -4.77 3.40 1.96
CA GLY A 307 -3.42 3.32 1.47
C GLY A 307 -2.72 2.05 1.90
N PHE A 308 -1.40 2.14 1.97
CA PHE A 308 -0.52 0.99 2.11
C PHE A 308 0.64 1.32 3.01
N GLU A 309 1.02 0.34 3.80
CA GLU A 309 2.38 0.22 4.24
C GLU A 309 3.09 -0.80 3.37
N PHE A 310 4.14 -0.37 2.67
CA PHE A 310 4.90 -1.25 1.80
C PHE A 310 6.05 -1.86 2.57
N ASP A 311 6.12 -3.19 2.57
CA ASP A 311 7.25 -3.98 3.06
C ASP A 311 8.52 -3.61 2.29
N ALA A 312 9.56 -3.18 2.99
CA ALA A 312 10.90 -2.92 2.53
C ALA A 312 11.01 -2.35 1.10
N PRO A 313 10.39 -1.20 0.77
CA PRO A 313 10.38 -0.68 -0.59
C PRO A 313 11.77 -0.25 -1.06
N GLN A 314 12.70 0.01 -0.13
CA GLN A 314 14.12 0.21 -0.43
C GLN A 314 14.79 -1.05 -1.00
N SER A 315 14.26 -2.22 -0.65
CA SER A 315 14.76 -3.55 -0.97
C SER A 315 14.01 -4.22 -2.11
N MET A 316 13.01 -3.56 -2.72
CA MET A 316 12.55 -3.94 -4.05
C MET A 316 13.76 -3.95 -4.99
N TRP A 317 14.05 -5.12 -5.54
CA TRP A 317 15.31 -5.59 -6.16
C TRP A 317 16.13 -6.64 -5.41
N GLY A 318 15.74 -7.02 -4.19
CA GLY A 318 16.61 -7.83 -3.36
C GLY A 318 17.85 -7.07 -2.87
N ALA A 319 17.75 -5.75 -2.72
CA ALA A 319 18.84 -4.92 -2.23
C ALA A 319 18.80 -4.84 -0.70
N GLN A 320 19.86 -5.28 -0.02
CA GLN A 320 20.18 -4.70 1.29
C GLN A 320 20.73 -3.30 1.08
N ALA A 321 20.36 -2.38 1.98
CA ALA A 321 20.69 -0.95 1.94
C ALA A 321 22.20 -0.63 1.77
N SER A 322 23.07 -1.57 2.12
CA SER A 322 24.53 -1.45 2.05
C SER A 322 25.18 -1.94 0.74
N SER A 323 24.42 -2.55 -0.17
CA SER A 323 24.99 -3.27 -1.33
C SER A 323 24.76 -2.57 -2.68
N ASN A 324 25.87 -2.17 -3.32
CA ASN A 324 25.93 -1.63 -4.69
C ASN A 324 25.71 -2.69 -5.80
N TYR A 325 25.10 -3.84 -5.46
CA TYR A 325 25.04 -5.01 -6.35
C TYR A 325 23.74 -5.13 -7.18
N PHE A 326 22.69 -4.36 -6.87
CA PHE A 326 21.32 -4.63 -7.32
C PHE A 326 20.60 -3.38 -7.86
N GLY A 327 20.57 -3.19 -9.19
CA GLY A 327 19.96 -2.01 -9.83
C GLY A 327 20.69 -0.70 -9.49
N THR A 328 20.48 0.36 -10.28
CA THR A 328 20.96 1.69 -9.86
C THR A 328 20.01 2.28 -8.81
N VAL A 329 20.44 3.33 -8.09
CA VAL A 329 19.54 4.05 -7.16
C VAL A 329 18.30 4.53 -7.91
N GLU A 330 18.48 5.00 -9.14
CA GLU A 330 17.42 5.48 -10.02
C GLU A 330 16.39 4.40 -10.37
N ASP A 331 16.83 3.15 -10.62
CA ASP A 331 15.91 2.04 -10.89
C ASP A 331 14.99 1.76 -9.69
N ARG A 332 15.58 1.74 -8.49
CA ARG A 332 14.83 1.46 -7.24
C ARG A 332 13.85 2.59 -6.92
N GLU A 333 14.27 3.84 -7.14
CA GLU A 333 13.39 5.01 -7.01
C GLU A 333 12.25 4.98 -8.02
N TRP A 334 12.55 4.61 -9.27
CA TRP A 334 11.54 4.49 -10.31
C TRP A 334 10.44 3.48 -9.95
N VAL A 335 10.78 2.31 -9.39
CA VAL A 335 9.74 1.35 -8.96
C VAL A 335 8.90 1.93 -7.82
N SER A 336 9.52 2.54 -6.80
CA SER A 336 8.76 3.17 -5.71
C SER A 336 7.81 4.25 -6.24
N THR A 337 8.31 5.13 -7.11
CA THR A 337 7.52 6.22 -7.67
C THR A 337 6.43 5.71 -8.61
N GLU A 338 6.71 4.81 -9.55
CA GLU A 338 5.74 4.41 -10.57
C GLU A 338 4.74 3.37 -10.09
N VAL A 339 5.19 2.39 -9.32
CA VAL A 339 4.36 1.22 -8.95
C VAL A 339 3.56 1.51 -7.69
N GLN A 340 4.17 2.11 -6.68
CA GLN A 340 3.54 2.27 -5.37
C GLN A 340 2.86 3.63 -5.24
N ILE A 341 3.50 4.70 -5.69
CA ILE A 341 2.99 6.07 -5.50
C ILE A 341 2.08 6.49 -6.65
N THR A 342 2.59 6.49 -7.88
CA THR A 342 1.86 6.97 -9.06
C THR A 342 0.65 6.09 -9.35
N ALA A 343 0.80 4.76 -9.31
CA ALA A 343 -0.32 3.87 -9.56
C ALA A 343 -1.45 4.03 -8.53
N ALA A 344 -1.13 4.33 -7.27
CA ALA A 344 -2.14 4.60 -6.24
C ALA A 344 -2.83 5.94 -6.48
N ARG A 345 -2.06 7.02 -6.70
CA ARG A 345 -2.58 8.37 -6.94
C ARG A 345 -3.41 8.48 -8.23
N GLU A 346 -3.01 7.82 -9.30
CA GLU A 346 -3.78 7.79 -10.54
C GLU A 346 -5.11 7.03 -10.40
N HIS A 347 -5.15 6.01 -9.54
CA HIS A 347 -6.33 5.19 -9.32
C HIS A 347 -7.33 5.84 -8.37
N ALA A 348 -6.84 6.58 -7.37
CA ALA A 348 -7.64 7.29 -6.38
C ALA A 348 -7.24 8.78 -6.27
N PRO A 349 -7.41 9.59 -7.33
CA PRO A 349 -6.91 10.97 -7.37
C PRO A 349 -7.60 11.92 -6.38
N ASP A 350 -8.84 11.61 -6.00
CA ASP A 350 -9.65 12.43 -5.08
C ASP A 350 -9.53 11.97 -3.61
N LYS A 351 -8.72 10.92 -3.35
CA LYS A 351 -8.55 10.34 -2.01
C LYS A 351 -7.24 10.81 -1.38
N GLN A 352 -7.29 11.16 -0.10
CA GLN A 352 -6.08 11.30 0.70
C GLN A 352 -5.49 9.91 0.97
N LEU A 353 -4.31 9.64 0.44
CA LEU A 353 -3.67 8.33 0.49
C LEU A 353 -2.58 8.30 1.55
N TYR A 354 -2.57 7.28 2.40
CA TYR A 354 -1.51 7.02 3.39
C TYR A 354 -0.55 5.96 2.83
N LEU A 355 0.56 6.39 2.25
CA LEU A 355 1.60 5.53 1.69
C LEU A 355 2.80 5.55 2.64
N HIS A 356 2.98 4.49 3.42
CA HIS A 356 4.07 4.31 4.37
C HIS A 356 5.18 3.45 3.75
N ALA A 357 6.43 3.79 4.04
CA ALA A 357 7.59 2.99 3.66
C ALA A 357 8.21 2.34 4.89
N GLU A 358 8.09 1.01 4.99
CA GLU A 358 8.74 0.21 6.03
C GLU A 358 10.21 -0.02 5.67
N GLY A 359 11.17 0.23 6.56
CA GLY A 359 12.54 -0.09 6.21
C GLY A 359 13.62 0.25 7.23
N THR A 360 14.73 -0.50 7.16
CA THR A 360 15.92 -0.33 8.01
C THR A 360 16.33 1.15 8.06
N GLY A 361 16.22 1.73 9.25
CA GLY A 361 16.29 3.18 9.55
C GLY A 361 17.65 3.84 9.34
N THR A 362 18.34 3.55 8.25
CA THR A 362 19.50 4.34 7.83
C THR A 362 19.01 5.66 7.25
N TYR A 363 19.67 6.75 7.65
CA TYR A 363 19.37 8.10 7.14
C TYR A 363 19.27 8.17 5.61
N SER A 364 20.12 7.43 4.90
CA SER A 364 20.12 7.33 3.43
C SER A 364 18.82 6.75 2.85
N ASN A 365 18.21 5.76 3.50
CA ASN A 365 16.95 5.17 3.05
C ASN A 365 15.79 6.13 3.30
N MET A 366 15.80 6.81 4.43
CA MET A 366 14.75 7.76 4.78
C MET A 366 14.71 8.94 3.83
N VAL A 367 15.87 9.55 3.55
CA VAL A 367 15.99 10.65 2.55
C VAL A 367 15.55 10.19 1.16
N ARG A 368 15.87 8.95 0.78
CA ARG A 368 15.38 8.39 -0.49
C ARG A 368 13.86 8.25 -0.49
N ASN A 369 13.29 7.67 0.56
CA ASN A 369 11.86 7.39 0.65
C ASN A 369 11.03 8.69 0.63
N ASP A 370 11.50 9.72 1.33
CA ASP A 370 10.92 11.07 1.25
C ASP A 370 11.00 11.64 -0.18
N ARG A 371 12.18 11.58 -0.80
CA ARG A 371 12.42 12.07 -2.16
C ARG A 371 11.49 11.43 -3.21
N VAL A 372 11.24 10.12 -3.13
CA VAL A 372 10.44 9.40 -4.14
C VAL A 372 8.95 9.68 -4.05
N GLY A 373 8.45 10.19 -2.92
CA GLY A 373 7.05 10.60 -2.79
C GLY A 373 6.22 9.88 -1.74
N TYR A 374 6.83 9.10 -0.84
CA TYR A 374 6.10 8.47 0.27
C TYR A 374 5.47 9.51 1.18
N THR A 375 4.35 9.14 1.80
CA THR A 375 3.71 10.02 2.77
C THR A 375 4.48 9.94 4.08
N HIS A 376 4.47 8.79 4.73
CA HIS A 376 5.18 8.63 5.99
C HIS A 376 6.41 7.73 5.81
N VAL A 377 7.50 8.13 6.44
CA VAL A 377 8.77 7.40 6.44
C VAL A 377 9.06 6.92 7.86
N LEU A 378 9.44 5.64 8.00
CA LEU A 378 9.73 5.02 9.29
C LEU A 378 10.97 5.66 9.95
N LEU A 379 10.83 6.15 11.18
CA LEU A 379 11.87 6.81 12.00
C LEU A 379 12.74 5.84 12.80
N ASN A 380 12.29 4.59 12.98
CA ASN A 380 12.85 3.74 14.02
C ASN A 380 14.30 3.28 13.74
N GLY A 381 15.08 3.09 14.82
CA GLY A 381 16.52 2.86 14.80
C GLY A 381 16.97 1.59 14.04
N ASP A 382 18.27 1.49 13.82
CA ASP A 382 19.01 0.48 13.01
C ASP A 382 18.73 -1.01 13.33
N ASN A 383 17.88 -1.31 14.32
CA ASN A 383 17.42 -2.65 14.68
C ASN A 383 15.94 -2.62 15.08
N ASP A 384 15.18 -3.63 14.64
CA ASP A 384 13.76 -3.80 14.95
C ASP A 384 13.47 -3.91 16.45
N GLU A 385 14.48 -4.00 17.33
CA GLU A 385 14.30 -4.31 18.76
C GLU A 385 14.20 -3.07 19.66
N ASP A 386 14.91 -1.97 19.39
CA ASP A 386 15.01 -0.82 20.31
C ASP A 386 14.80 0.52 19.60
N SER A 387 13.87 1.35 20.12
CA SER A 387 13.71 2.70 19.62
C SER A 387 14.89 3.61 19.93
N PHE A 388 15.00 4.74 19.21
CA PHE A 388 16.02 5.74 19.52
C PHE A 388 15.77 6.41 20.88
N THR A 389 14.49 6.59 21.22
CA THR A 389 14.00 7.19 22.48
C THR A 389 14.41 6.36 23.69
N ILE A 390 14.23 5.03 23.66
CA ILE A 390 14.47 4.19 24.83
C ILE A 390 15.96 4.12 25.22
N ARG A 391 16.87 4.43 24.30
CA ARG A 391 18.32 4.49 24.56
C ARG A 391 18.74 5.69 25.42
N VAL A 392 17.84 6.66 25.64
CA VAL A 392 18.04 7.76 26.60
C VAL A 392 17.86 7.27 28.03
N ALA A 393 16.93 6.35 28.26
CA ALA A 393 16.70 5.77 29.57
C ALA A 393 17.96 5.01 30.04
N PRO A 394 18.32 5.07 31.33
CA PRO A 394 19.52 4.43 31.85
C PRO A 394 19.45 2.92 31.74
N GLN A 395 20.62 2.28 31.59
CA GLN A 395 20.73 0.87 31.91
C GLN A 395 20.47 0.65 33.40
N VAL A 396 19.54 -0.26 33.75
CA VAL A 396 19.27 -0.63 35.15
C VAL A 396 20.05 -1.91 35.48
N PRO A 397 21.11 -1.85 36.32
CA PRO A 397 21.96 -3.01 36.56
C PRO A 397 21.26 -4.13 37.33
N GLY A 398 21.33 -5.35 36.81
CA GLY A 398 20.82 -6.56 37.47
C GLY A 398 19.37 -6.91 37.16
N GLU A 399 18.69 -6.10 36.36
CA GLU A 399 17.35 -6.37 35.87
C GLU A 399 17.38 -7.25 34.60
N PRO A 400 16.50 -8.26 34.45
CA PRO A 400 16.44 -9.15 33.28
C PRO A 400 16.20 -8.40 31.95
N TRP A 401 15.58 -7.23 32.04
CA TRP A 401 15.16 -6.37 30.92
C TRP A 401 16.13 -5.25 30.56
N ALA A 402 17.31 -5.23 31.19
CA ALA A 402 18.28 -4.17 30.99
C ALA A 402 18.66 -4.03 29.50
N ASN A 403 18.18 -2.95 28.87
CA ASN A 403 18.55 -2.62 27.50
C ASN A 403 20.08 -2.47 27.43
N PRO A 404 20.80 -3.29 26.63
CA PRO A 404 22.26 -3.19 26.51
C PRO A 404 22.71 -1.84 25.92
N ASN A 405 21.79 -1.12 25.27
CA ASN A 405 21.97 0.19 24.68
C ASN A 405 21.39 1.33 25.55
N GLY A 406 20.90 1.05 26.76
CA GLY A 406 20.41 2.08 27.68
C GLY A 406 21.50 3.06 28.11
N GLY A 407 21.17 4.36 28.15
CA GLY A 407 22.09 5.44 28.49
C GLY A 407 23.15 5.74 27.42
N THR A 408 23.00 5.19 26.20
CA THR A 408 23.92 5.45 25.08
C THR A 408 23.58 6.71 24.29
N VAL A 409 22.38 7.26 24.49
CA VAL A 409 21.85 8.47 23.83
C VAL A 409 21.53 9.51 24.91
N THR A 410 21.82 10.78 24.66
CA THR A 410 21.41 11.89 25.55
C THR A 410 20.12 12.53 25.03
N VAL A 411 19.41 13.31 25.86
CA VAL A 411 18.27 14.12 25.40
C VAL A 411 18.64 15.09 24.26
N ASP A 412 19.88 15.60 24.23
CA ASP A 412 20.39 16.38 23.11
C ASP A 412 20.44 15.57 21.82
N ARG A 413 20.92 14.32 21.90
CA ARG A 413 20.96 13.42 20.73
C ARG A 413 19.58 13.00 20.26
N LEU A 414 18.65 12.79 21.19
CA LEU A 414 17.25 12.55 20.86
C LEU A 414 16.66 13.74 20.10
N ASP A 415 16.91 14.96 20.57
CA ASP A 415 16.43 16.16 19.91
C ASP A 415 17.02 16.35 18.49
N GLU A 416 18.32 16.09 18.34
CA GLU A 416 19.02 16.08 17.04
C GLU A 416 18.43 15.04 16.09
N HIS A 417 18.11 13.84 16.60
CA HIS A 417 17.46 12.79 15.83
C HIS A 417 16.11 13.29 15.29
N TRP A 418 15.22 13.78 16.15
CA TRP A 418 13.93 14.34 15.71
C TRP A 418 14.09 15.51 14.73
N GLN A 419 15.05 16.41 14.94
CA GLN A 419 15.30 17.51 14.00
C GLN A 419 15.76 17.02 12.62
N ALA A 420 16.56 15.94 12.57
CA ALA A 420 17.07 15.40 11.30
C ALA A 420 15.96 14.76 10.44
N TYR A 421 14.93 14.20 11.08
CA TYR A 421 13.91 13.39 10.39
C TYR A 421 12.54 14.05 10.31
N ALA A 422 12.20 14.98 11.22
CA ALA A 422 10.91 15.67 11.28
C ALA A 422 10.95 17.07 10.62
N ASP A 423 11.93 17.31 9.73
CA ASP A 423 12.11 18.62 9.10
C ASP A 423 10.93 18.95 8.17
N SER A 424 10.10 19.92 8.56
CA SER A 424 8.96 20.40 7.77
C SER A 424 9.36 20.99 6.41
N ARG A 425 10.65 21.33 6.19
CA ARG A 425 11.21 21.79 4.89
C ARG A 425 11.63 20.67 3.95
N ARG A 426 11.91 19.46 4.47
CA ARG A 426 12.31 18.27 3.68
C ARG A 426 11.10 17.37 3.43
N MET A 427 10.32 17.14 4.48
CA MET A 427 9.20 16.21 4.47
C MET A 427 8.01 16.67 3.61
N ASN A 428 8.05 17.85 2.95
CA ASN A 428 6.99 18.36 2.06
C ASN A 428 5.56 18.23 2.65
N GLY A 429 5.41 18.30 3.98
CA GLY A 429 4.14 18.10 4.69
C GLY A 429 3.64 16.64 4.81
N ARG A 430 4.51 15.63 4.70
CA ARG A 430 4.13 14.22 4.49
C ARG A 430 4.17 13.31 5.73
N GLY A 431 4.83 13.72 6.82
CA GLY A 431 4.73 13.10 8.15
C GLY A 431 5.76 12.00 8.44
N ILE A 432 5.96 11.69 9.73
CA ILE A 432 6.81 10.59 10.19
C ILE A 432 5.95 9.40 10.60
N TYR A 433 6.46 8.20 10.37
CA TYR A 433 5.92 6.98 10.93
C TYR A 433 6.89 6.38 11.97
N ALA A 434 6.38 5.86 13.08
CA ALA A 434 7.17 5.21 14.12
C ALA A 434 6.47 3.93 14.59
N TRP A 435 7.27 2.96 15.05
CA TRP A 435 6.79 1.71 15.62
C TRP A 435 7.02 1.67 17.11
N SER A 436 6.18 0.90 17.77
CA SER A 436 6.39 0.48 19.14
C SER A 436 7.58 -0.47 19.29
N VAL A 437 8.13 -0.52 20.51
CA VAL A 437 9.38 -1.22 20.84
C VAL A 437 9.12 -2.71 20.94
N TYR A 438 9.73 -3.52 20.05
CA TYR A 438 9.65 -4.98 20.10
C TYR A 438 10.45 -5.61 21.27
N ASN A 439 11.08 -4.82 22.15
CA ASN A 439 11.73 -5.32 23.36
C ASN A 439 10.71 -5.48 24.50
N TRP A 440 10.14 -6.68 24.59
CA TRP A 440 9.07 -7.07 25.50
C TRP A 440 9.44 -7.10 26.97
N ASP A 441 10.72 -7.11 27.28
CA ASP A 441 11.19 -7.18 28.66
C ASP A 441 11.06 -5.80 29.36
N GLN A 442 10.87 -4.70 28.61
CA GLN A 442 10.87 -3.35 29.16
C GLN A 442 9.66 -3.06 30.10
N PRO A 443 9.86 -2.27 31.17
CA PRO A 443 8.78 -1.83 32.07
C PRO A 443 7.66 -1.12 31.31
N HIS A 444 6.42 -1.27 31.79
CA HIS A 444 5.24 -0.69 31.13
C HIS A 444 5.31 0.84 31.06
N GLU A 445 5.90 1.49 32.06
CA GLU A 445 6.11 2.94 32.10
C GLU A 445 7.10 3.39 31.02
N MET A 446 8.14 2.61 30.78
CA MET A 446 9.12 2.92 29.73
C MET A 446 8.52 2.75 28.33
N ARG A 447 7.65 1.75 28.13
CA ARG A 447 6.88 1.60 26.89
C ARG A 447 5.93 2.78 26.67
N ALA A 448 5.23 3.21 27.72
CA ALA A 448 4.35 4.39 27.65
C ALA A 448 5.12 5.68 27.39
N LEU A 449 6.31 5.84 27.98
CA LEU A 449 7.22 6.97 27.69
C LEU A 449 7.66 6.98 26.23
N ASP A 450 8.03 5.82 25.67
CA ASP A 450 8.40 5.72 24.25
C ASP A 450 7.24 6.18 23.36
N ALA A 451 6.03 5.65 23.57
CA ALA A 451 4.84 6.09 22.85
C ALA A 451 4.58 7.60 23.02
N ALA A 452 4.72 8.12 24.25
CA ALA A 452 4.50 9.54 24.55
C ALA A 452 5.49 10.46 23.85
N VAL A 453 6.77 10.06 23.74
CA VAL A 453 7.78 10.82 23.01
C VAL A 453 7.49 10.71 21.51
N GLN A 454 7.29 9.51 20.97
CA GLN A 454 7.12 9.31 19.53
C GLN A 454 5.86 9.99 18.99
N ALA A 455 4.71 9.73 19.61
CA ALA A 455 3.45 10.34 19.21
C ALA A 455 3.40 11.83 19.56
N GLY A 456 3.88 12.23 20.75
CA GLY A 456 3.90 13.63 21.18
C GLY A 456 4.86 14.51 20.36
N MET A 457 5.86 13.90 19.71
CA MET A 457 6.70 14.58 18.71
C MET A 457 6.07 14.63 17.32
N GLY A 458 4.86 14.10 17.13
CA GLY A 458 4.11 14.18 15.87
C GLY A 458 4.40 13.06 14.88
N ALA A 459 4.97 11.93 15.32
CA ALA A 459 4.96 10.74 14.48
C ALA A 459 3.59 10.07 14.52
N VAL A 460 3.15 9.53 13.38
CA VAL A 460 2.16 8.46 13.36
C VAL A 460 2.81 7.24 14.01
N TYR A 461 2.37 6.92 15.21
CA TYR A 461 2.93 5.83 16.01
C TYR A 461 2.01 4.62 15.92
N SER A 462 2.52 3.55 15.33
CA SER A 462 1.82 2.28 15.25
C SER A 462 2.27 1.36 16.36
N ILE A 463 1.27 0.82 17.05
CA ILE A 463 1.42 -0.18 18.11
C ILE A 463 1.30 -1.56 17.47
N ASP A 464 2.19 -2.47 17.83
CA ASP A 464 1.96 -3.88 17.59
C ASP A 464 0.92 -4.40 18.60
N TYR A 465 -0.27 -4.82 18.15
CA TYR A 465 -1.35 -5.40 19.00
C TYR A 465 -0.84 -6.53 19.90
N GLN A 466 0.27 -7.15 19.52
CA GLN A 466 0.89 -8.22 20.27
C GLN A 466 1.56 -7.73 21.57
N GLU A 467 2.06 -6.50 21.64
CA GLU A 467 2.72 -5.91 22.84
C GLU A 467 1.85 -5.92 24.10
N TYR A 468 0.54 -6.01 23.90
CA TYR A 468 -0.44 -6.07 24.95
C TYR A 468 -0.47 -7.43 25.66
N TRP A 469 -0.16 -8.53 24.95
CA TRP A 469 -0.60 -9.89 25.32
C TRP A 469 0.50 -10.95 25.42
N THR A 470 1.82 -10.67 25.50
CA THR A 470 2.79 -11.77 25.74
C THR A 470 3.30 -11.85 27.17
N PRO A 471 3.37 -13.05 27.75
CA PRO A 471 4.05 -13.25 29.03
C PRO A 471 5.56 -13.12 28.86
N ASN A 472 6.20 -12.47 29.82
CA ASN A 472 7.65 -12.51 29.98
C ASN A 472 8.08 -13.99 30.13
N THR A 473 8.95 -14.46 29.24
CA THR A 473 9.37 -15.88 29.16
C THR A 473 10.25 -16.32 30.34
N THR A 474 10.61 -15.41 31.25
CA THR A 474 11.53 -15.71 32.37
C THR A 474 10.90 -15.62 33.77
N THR A 475 9.68 -15.11 33.91
CA THR A 475 9.00 -15.01 35.22
C THR A 475 7.54 -15.51 35.14
N PRO A 476 7.06 -16.29 36.13
CA PRO A 476 5.76 -16.98 36.08
C PRO A 476 4.56 -16.08 36.39
N GLU A 477 4.62 -14.78 36.09
CA GLU A 477 3.49 -13.85 36.24
C GLU A 477 3.06 -13.25 34.88
N PRO A 478 1.77 -12.88 34.69
CA PRO A 478 1.21 -12.54 33.39
C PRO A 478 1.82 -11.24 32.84
N GLY A 479 2.68 -11.33 31.83
CA GLY A 479 3.45 -10.20 31.27
C GLY A 479 2.73 -9.29 30.25
N GLY A 480 1.39 -9.29 30.21
CA GLY A 480 0.68 -8.23 29.50
C GLY A 480 0.92 -6.86 30.17
N LEU A 481 0.56 -5.76 29.49
CA LEU A 481 0.45 -4.48 30.22
C LEU A 481 -0.56 -4.70 31.37
N GLU A 482 -0.12 -4.57 32.62
CA GLU A 482 -1.04 -4.53 33.76
C GLU A 482 -2.03 -3.37 33.54
N ALA A 483 -3.24 -3.45 34.11
CA ALA A 483 -4.30 -2.47 33.85
C ALA A 483 -3.84 -1.00 33.98
N GLU A 484 -3.00 -0.70 34.98
CA GLU A 484 -2.43 0.65 35.18
C GLU A 484 -1.41 1.02 34.08
N GLY A 485 -0.59 0.07 33.64
CA GLY A 485 0.37 0.29 32.55
C GLY A 485 -0.29 0.40 31.18
N GLU A 486 -1.38 -0.34 30.97
CA GLU A 486 -2.24 -0.24 29.79
C GLU A 486 -2.91 1.14 29.72
N GLU A 487 -3.48 1.59 30.83
CA GLU A 487 -4.15 2.89 30.90
C GLU A 487 -3.19 4.03 30.58
N ARG A 488 -2.00 4.02 31.20
CA ARG A 488 -0.91 4.97 30.89
C ARG A 488 -0.44 4.90 29.45
N TYR A 489 -0.52 3.76 28.79
CA TYR A 489 -0.11 3.65 27.39
C TYR A 489 -1.16 4.29 26.47
N PHE A 490 -2.45 4.01 26.71
CA PHE A 490 -3.53 4.59 25.88
C PHE A 490 -3.88 6.04 26.21
N ASP A 491 -3.50 6.53 27.38
CA ASP A 491 -3.56 7.96 27.74
C ASP A 491 -2.80 8.83 26.73
N VAL A 492 -1.69 8.32 26.17
CA VAL A 492 -0.96 9.00 25.10
C VAL A 492 -1.90 9.26 23.92
N PHE A 493 -2.50 8.21 23.35
CA PHE A 493 -3.31 8.33 22.14
C PHE A 493 -4.62 9.10 22.38
N ARG A 494 -5.20 8.98 23.58
CA ARG A 494 -6.32 9.84 24.00
C ARG A 494 -5.91 11.30 24.04
N ALA A 495 -4.75 11.64 24.62
CA ALA A 495 -4.24 13.00 24.62
C ALA A 495 -3.99 13.53 23.20
N MET A 496 -3.42 12.71 22.32
CA MET A 496 -3.16 13.08 20.92
C MET A 496 -4.47 13.40 20.18
N LYS A 497 -5.52 12.61 20.37
CA LYS A 497 -6.83 12.81 19.75
C LYS A 497 -7.54 14.08 20.22
N LYS A 498 -7.24 14.55 21.44
CA LYS A 498 -7.86 15.74 22.04
C LYS A 498 -7.23 17.07 21.60
N SER A 499 -6.07 17.05 20.93
CA SER A 499 -5.28 18.26 20.71
C SER A 499 -4.71 18.39 19.30
N SER A 500 -5.11 19.46 18.64
CA SER A 500 -4.58 19.87 17.32
C SER A 500 -3.09 20.27 17.38
N ALA A 501 -2.55 20.54 18.57
CA ALA A 501 -1.13 20.83 18.77
C ALA A 501 -0.26 19.56 18.77
N LEU A 502 -0.84 18.37 18.92
CA LEU A 502 -0.12 17.11 19.01
C LEU A 502 -0.12 16.32 17.70
N VAL A 503 -0.69 16.89 16.63
CA VAL A 503 -0.72 16.29 15.29
C VAL A 503 0.64 16.38 14.58
N PRO A 504 0.92 15.57 13.54
CA PRO A 504 2.20 15.58 12.83
C PRO A 504 2.60 16.93 12.23
N ALA A 505 1.62 17.71 11.76
CA ALA A 505 1.85 19.01 11.14
C ALA A 505 2.13 20.14 12.15
N ALA A 506 1.91 19.91 13.45
CA ALA A 506 2.11 20.91 14.48
C ALA A 506 3.59 21.28 14.65
N THR A 507 3.83 22.51 15.08
CA THR A 507 5.19 22.99 15.35
C THR A 507 5.74 22.38 16.64
N ARG A 508 7.06 22.23 16.70
CA ARG A 508 7.82 21.73 17.85
C ARG A 508 8.93 22.70 18.21
N GLU A 509 9.05 23.02 19.49
CA GLU A 509 10.10 23.86 20.07
C GLU A 509 10.65 23.19 21.33
N ARG A 510 11.95 22.87 21.37
CA ARG A 510 12.56 22.31 22.58
C ARG A 510 12.76 23.41 23.63
N LEU A 511 12.37 23.13 24.87
CA LEU A 511 12.62 24.01 26.01
C LEU A 511 13.85 23.58 26.80
N LEU A 512 14.51 24.54 27.45
CA LEU A 512 15.68 24.28 28.28
C LEU A 512 15.25 23.65 29.61
N THR A 513 15.90 22.52 29.93
CA THR A 513 15.71 21.75 31.17
C THR A 513 16.84 21.98 32.20
N ASN A 514 17.54 23.13 32.10
CA ASN A 514 18.63 23.55 33.01
C ASN A 514 19.71 22.47 33.25
N ASP A 515 20.26 21.93 32.16
CA ASP A 515 21.33 20.91 32.11
C ASP A 515 20.96 19.50 32.63
N ASP A 516 19.67 19.20 32.77
CA ASP A 516 19.21 17.83 33.04
C ASP A 516 19.30 16.95 31.78
N ASP A 517 20.18 15.95 31.80
CA ASP A 517 20.47 15.05 30.68
C ASP A 517 19.43 13.95 30.47
N ARG A 518 18.42 13.87 31.35
CA ARG A 518 17.33 12.87 31.33
C ARG A 518 15.95 13.50 31.44
N ALA A 519 15.85 14.82 31.40
CA ALA A 519 14.58 15.51 31.26
C ALA A 519 14.48 16.14 29.88
N TYR A 520 13.31 16.00 29.27
CA TYR A 520 13.03 16.57 27.96
C TYR A 520 11.70 17.32 28.01
N ALA A 521 11.69 18.54 27.49
CA ALA A 521 10.53 19.41 27.48
C ALA A 521 10.37 20.02 26.09
N VAL A 522 9.15 19.97 25.56
CA VAL A 522 8.83 20.43 24.21
C VAL A 522 7.53 21.20 24.23
N LEU A 523 7.54 22.38 23.62
CA LEU A 523 6.34 23.14 23.36
C LEU A 523 5.83 22.84 21.95
N ARG A 524 4.55 22.50 21.88
CA ARG A 524 3.83 22.12 20.67
C ARG A 524 2.77 23.15 20.38
N ARG A 525 2.65 23.60 19.13
CA ARG A 525 1.58 24.53 18.72
C ARG A 525 0.92 24.06 17.44
N SER A 526 -0.41 24.08 17.43
CA SER A 526 -1.23 23.73 16.28
C SER A 526 -0.85 24.58 15.06
N THR A 527 -1.14 24.08 13.86
CA THR A 527 -0.83 24.75 12.58
C THR A 527 -1.49 26.13 12.46
N ASP A 528 -2.72 26.25 12.97
CA ASP A 528 -3.49 27.49 13.06
C ASP A 528 -3.15 28.35 14.31
N ARG A 529 -2.27 27.84 15.19
CA ARG A 529 -1.84 28.45 16.46
C ARG A 529 -2.95 28.62 17.51
N SER A 530 -4.12 28.02 17.32
CA SER A 530 -5.23 28.09 18.29
C SER A 530 -4.97 27.32 19.59
N GLU A 531 -4.05 26.35 19.58
CA GLU A 531 -3.76 25.50 20.73
C GLU A 531 -2.26 25.36 20.98
N THR A 532 -1.86 25.42 22.25
CA THR A 532 -0.48 25.18 22.70
C THR A 532 -0.43 24.10 23.76
N VAL A 533 0.48 23.13 23.59
CA VAL A 533 0.69 22.02 24.53
C VAL A 533 2.15 21.98 24.98
N LEU A 534 2.38 21.95 26.28
CA LEU A 534 3.67 21.69 26.90
C LEU A 534 3.78 20.18 27.17
N ALA A 535 4.65 19.50 26.43
CA ALA A 535 4.96 18.09 26.59
C ALA A 535 6.22 17.91 27.44
N LEU A 536 6.13 17.10 28.50
CA LEU A 536 7.18 16.91 29.51
C LEU A 536 7.52 15.43 29.63
N TYR A 537 8.80 15.08 29.76
CA TYR A 537 9.27 13.70 29.78
C TYR A 537 10.40 13.50 30.80
N ASN A 538 10.30 12.45 31.61
CA ASN A 538 11.34 11.98 32.53
C ASN A 538 11.88 10.63 32.06
N PHE A 539 13.14 10.58 31.62
CA PHE A 539 13.80 9.34 31.22
C PHE A 539 14.47 8.57 32.37
N ASP A 540 14.39 9.07 33.60
CA ASP A 540 14.99 8.39 34.75
C ASP A 540 14.08 7.28 35.30
N SER A 541 14.69 6.27 35.91
CA SER A 541 13.98 5.18 36.60
C SER A 541 13.48 5.57 37.99
N ALA A 542 13.70 6.83 38.39
CA ALA A 542 13.23 7.41 39.63
C ALA A 542 12.29 8.60 39.36
N PRO A 543 11.36 8.91 40.29
CA PRO A 543 10.60 10.16 40.22
C PRO A 543 11.57 11.34 40.23
N LYS A 544 11.31 12.34 39.39
CA LYS A 544 12.24 13.46 39.19
C LYS A 544 11.50 14.78 39.05
N GLY A 545 11.99 15.78 39.79
CA GLY A 545 11.66 17.18 39.58
C GLY A 545 12.72 17.84 38.70
N PHE A 546 12.32 18.48 37.60
CA PHE A 546 13.25 19.23 36.75
C PHE A 546 12.67 20.59 36.38
N LYS A 547 13.56 21.56 36.16
CA LYS A 547 13.20 22.96 35.96
C LYS A 547 13.14 23.27 34.46
N VAL A 548 12.02 23.81 34.01
CA VAL A 548 11.77 24.18 32.62
C VAL A 548 11.68 25.70 32.53
N SER A 549 12.43 26.28 31.60
CA SER A 549 12.31 27.69 31.26
C SER A 549 11.16 27.91 30.27
N LEU A 550 10.17 28.68 30.69
CA LEU A 550 9.05 29.18 29.88
C LEU A 550 9.26 30.64 29.45
N ALA A 551 10.39 31.25 29.80
CA ALA A 551 10.72 32.60 29.37
C ALA A 551 10.71 32.71 27.84
N ASN A 552 10.10 33.78 27.31
CA ASN A 552 9.96 34.05 25.87
C ASN A 552 9.16 33.01 25.06
N THR A 553 8.49 32.05 25.71
CA THR A 553 7.70 31.03 25.01
C THR A 553 6.28 31.48 24.65
N GLY A 554 5.81 32.58 25.26
CA GLY A 554 4.44 33.09 25.14
C GLY A 554 3.43 32.38 26.05
N VAL A 555 3.86 31.39 26.85
CA VAL A 555 3.01 30.74 27.88
C VAL A 555 2.67 31.75 28.97
N VAL A 556 1.38 31.88 29.30
CA VAL A 556 0.87 32.82 30.31
C VAL A 556 1.23 32.33 31.72
N VAL A 557 1.62 33.22 32.63
CA VAL A 557 1.83 32.88 34.05
C VAL A 557 1.25 33.98 34.96
N PRO A 558 0.61 33.63 36.09
CA PRO A 558 0.33 32.28 36.56
C PRO A 558 -0.87 31.61 35.87
N GLN A 559 -0.89 30.28 35.80
CA GLN A 559 -2.02 29.49 35.28
C GLN A 559 -2.08 28.08 35.90
N VAL A 560 -3.24 27.42 35.81
CA VAL A 560 -3.38 25.98 36.05
C VAL A 560 -3.72 25.32 34.71
N PRO A 561 -2.78 24.58 34.09
CA PRO A 561 -3.03 23.94 32.80
C PRO A 561 -3.93 22.71 32.94
N VAL A 562 -4.41 22.17 31.84
CA VAL A 562 -5.17 20.90 31.79
C VAL A 562 -4.25 19.80 31.27
N ASP A 563 -4.17 18.67 31.98
CA ASP A 563 -3.47 17.49 31.49
C ASP A 563 -4.36 16.74 30.50
N LEU A 564 -3.94 16.66 29.24
CA LEU A 564 -4.70 16.06 28.15
C LEU A 564 -4.83 14.54 28.26
N ALA A 565 -3.91 13.89 28.98
CA ALA A 565 -4.01 12.45 29.24
C ALA A 565 -5.22 12.15 30.13
N THR A 566 -5.39 12.93 31.21
CA THR A 566 -6.32 12.62 32.31
C THR A 566 -7.53 13.54 32.42
N ASP A 567 -7.56 14.64 31.67
CA ASP A 567 -8.48 15.78 31.82
C ASP A 567 -8.44 16.47 33.19
N ALA A 568 -7.49 16.10 34.06
CA ALA A 568 -7.33 16.69 35.36
C ALA A 568 -6.59 18.04 35.29
N ALA A 569 -6.71 18.83 36.37
CA ALA A 569 -5.87 20.00 36.57
C ALA A 569 -4.40 19.57 36.68
N GLY A 570 -3.57 20.14 35.81
CA GLY A 570 -2.13 19.98 35.84
C GLY A 570 -1.46 20.78 36.97
N PRO A 571 -0.13 20.66 37.12
CA PRO A 571 0.60 21.44 38.11
C PRO A 571 0.50 22.95 37.81
N ALA A 572 0.15 23.74 38.82
CA ALA A 572 0.07 25.19 38.68
C ALA A 572 1.42 25.78 38.26
N ILE A 573 1.41 26.56 37.17
CA ILE A 573 2.57 27.28 36.65
C ILE A 573 2.52 28.67 37.25
N GLN A 574 3.48 28.99 38.12
CA GLN A 574 3.49 30.26 38.87
C GLN A 574 4.51 31.26 38.34
N ASP A 575 5.54 30.77 37.65
CA ASP A 575 6.65 31.57 37.16
C ASP A 575 7.08 31.06 35.77
N THR A 576 7.77 31.93 35.04
CA THR A 576 8.50 31.60 33.81
C THR A 576 9.61 30.57 34.03
N GLU A 577 10.01 30.32 35.26
CA GLU A 577 10.98 29.30 35.64
C GLU A 577 10.33 28.26 36.57
N GLN A 578 9.67 27.27 35.98
CA GLN A 578 8.81 26.32 36.70
C GLN A 578 9.49 24.95 36.89
N THR A 579 9.35 24.37 38.08
CA THR A 579 9.74 22.97 38.34
C THR A 579 8.55 22.05 38.13
N PHE A 580 8.72 21.00 37.33
CA PHE A 580 7.73 19.95 37.09
C PHE A 580 8.21 18.64 37.69
N TRP A 581 7.30 17.88 38.31
CA TRP A 581 7.59 16.58 38.92
C TRP A 581 6.88 15.48 38.15
N LEU A 582 7.65 14.50 37.67
CA LEU A 582 7.14 13.34 36.95
C LEU A 582 7.55 12.03 37.66
N PRO A 583 6.72 10.97 37.57
CA PRO A 583 7.07 9.63 38.06
C PRO A 583 8.25 9.03 37.25
N PRO A 584 8.80 7.87 37.66
CA PRO A 584 9.73 7.10 36.85
C PRO A 584 9.18 6.88 35.44
N PHE A 585 9.99 7.15 34.43
CA PHE A 585 9.58 7.07 33.03
C PHE A 585 8.27 7.82 32.73
N GLY A 586 8.00 8.90 33.47
CA GLY A 586 6.76 9.65 33.40
C GLY A 586 6.72 10.64 32.23
N TYR A 587 5.51 10.96 31.80
CA TYR A 587 5.25 12.01 30.81
C TYR A 587 3.98 12.81 31.19
N GLN A 588 3.85 14.03 30.67
CA GLN A 588 2.64 14.85 30.79
C GLN A 588 2.41 15.68 29.51
N PHE A 589 1.15 15.87 29.13
CA PHE A 589 0.74 16.72 28.01
C PHE A 589 -0.17 17.84 28.53
N LEU A 590 0.42 19.00 28.83
CA LEU A 590 -0.30 20.10 29.46
C LEU A 590 -0.80 21.07 28.38
N ARG A 591 -2.12 21.17 28.20
CA ARG A 591 -2.72 22.27 27.44
C ARG A 591 -2.54 23.55 28.26
N VAL A 592 -1.76 24.47 27.72
CA VAL A 592 -1.40 25.74 28.37
C VAL A 592 -2.08 26.91 27.67
N GLN A 593 -2.48 27.89 28.47
CA GLN A 593 -2.83 29.21 27.95
C GLN A 593 -1.54 29.88 27.44
N ALA A 594 -1.58 30.34 26.21
CA ALA A 594 -0.56 31.18 25.60
C ALA A 594 -1.20 32.51 25.19
N GLY A 595 -0.43 33.61 25.21
CA GLY A 595 -0.91 34.91 24.76
C GLY A 595 -1.35 34.93 23.30
N GLU A 596 -1.93 36.05 22.84
CA GLU A 596 -2.29 36.25 21.43
C GLU A 596 -1.13 35.87 20.49
N PRO A 597 -1.46 35.37 19.28
CA PRO A 597 -0.51 34.70 18.40
C PRO A 597 0.81 35.45 18.34
N THR A 598 1.87 34.73 18.67
CA THR A 598 3.25 35.12 18.36
C THR A 598 3.25 35.67 16.93
N PRO A 599 3.86 36.84 16.67
CA PRO A 599 3.61 37.59 15.44
C PRO A 599 3.77 36.72 14.20
N ALA A 600 3.06 37.07 13.11
CA ALA A 600 3.31 36.45 11.81
C ALA A 600 4.81 36.53 11.52
N TRP A 601 5.44 35.37 11.39
CA TRP A 601 6.86 35.25 11.14
C TRP A 601 7.10 35.31 9.63
N ASP A 602 7.75 36.35 9.16
CA ASP A 602 8.27 36.43 7.80
C ASP A 602 9.59 35.67 7.72
N LEU A 603 9.64 34.67 6.84
CA LEU A 603 10.84 33.90 6.58
C LEU A 603 11.70 34.63 5.56
N LEU A 604 12.95 34.91 5.91
CA LEU A 604 13.95 35.50 5.03
C LEU A 604 15.12 34.52 4.84
N ASP A 605 15.54 34.28 3.61
CA ASP A 605 16.72 33.48 3.29
C ASP A 605 17.76 34.27 2.47
N SER A 606 18.90 33.65 2.17
CA SER A 606 20.01 34.31 1.46
C SER A 606 19.70 34.71 0.01
N ALA A 607 18.54 34.33 -0.56
CA ALA A 607 18.04 34.85 -1.82
C ALA A 607 17.20 36.14 -1.65
N ASP A 608 16.75 36.45 -0.43
CA ASP A 608 16.03 37.69 -0.12
C ASP A 608 16.98 38.89 0.00
N PRO A 609 16.50 40.12 -0.26
CA PRO A 609 17.30 41.34 -0.07
C PRO A 609 17.74 41.53 1.38
N GLY A 610 18.92 42.12 1.61
CA GLY A 610 19.41 42.47 2.95
C GLY A 610 20.52 41.58 3.50
N TRP A 611 20.88 40.49 2.79
CA TRP A 611 22.02 39.65 3.13
C TRP A 611 23.33 40.16 2.51
N GLU A 612 24.37 40.36 3.32
CA GLU A 612 25.73 40.62 2.85
C GLU A 612 26.69 39.53 3.36
N LEU A 613 27.39 38.87 2.43
CA LEU A 613 28.32 37.79 2.73
C LEU A 613 29.75 38.32 2.83
N GLY A 614 30.39 38.13 3.98
CA GLY A 614 31.80 38.46 4.17
C GLY A 614 32.74 37.60 3.33
N THR A 615 33.99 38.07 3.15
CA THR A 615 35.04 37.30 2.47
C THR A 615 35.28 35.94 3.15
N GLY A 616 35.15 34.85 2.40
CA GLY A 616 35.37 33.49 2.90
C GLY A 616 34.09 32.72 3.26
N VAL A 617 32.91 33.32 3.06
CA VAL A 617 31.62 32.63 3.13
C VAL A 617 31.32 31.93 1.80
N GLU A 618 31.10 30.61 1.82
CA GLU A 618 30.69 29.83 0.65
C GLU A 618 29.18 29.55 0.67
N GLU A 619 28.54 29.71 -0.48
CA GLU A 619 27.14 29.37 -0.68
C GLU A 619 26.98 27.91 -1.11
N ILE A 620 26.27 27.10 -0.33
CA ILE A 620 26.04 25.67 -0.60
C ILE A 620 24.57 25.47 -0.96
N ALA A 621 24.29 25.08 -2.20
CA ALA A 621 22.94 24.76 -2.66
C ALA A 621 22.53 23.34 -2.20
N ASP A 622 21.41 23.22 -1.45
CA ASP A 622 20.76 21.93 -1.15
C ASP A 622 19.51 21.76 -2.03
N ALA A 623 19.58 20.84 -3.00
CA ALA A 623 18.48 20.57 -3.93
C ALA A 623 17.28 19.86 -3.27
N THR A 624 17.39 19.42 -2.01
CA THR A 624 16.34 18.71 -1.27
C THR A 624 15.55 19.58 -0.30
N ALA A 625 15.96 20.85 -0.12
CA ALA A 625 15.31 21.79 0.80
C ALA A 625 14.21 22.62 0.13
N TYR A 626 13.15 22.96 0.87
CA TYR A 626 12.13 23.92 0.48
C TYR A 626 12.77 25.22 -0.06
N ARG A 627 12.31 25.68 -1.24
CA ARG A 627 12.82 26.86 -1.99
C ARG A 627 14.30 26.85 -2.38
N GLY A 628 15.02 25.74 -2.19
CA GLY A 628 16.44 25.66 -2.53
C GLY A 628 17.33 26.51 -1.61
N SER A 629 16.98 26.56 -0.31
CA SER A 629 17.72 27.30 0.70
C SER A 629 19.23 27.06 0.58
N ARG A 630 20.01 28.15 0.55
CA ARG A 630 21.45 28.13 0.39
C ARG A 630 22.12 28.28 1.76
N SER A 631 22.89 27.29 2.18
CA SER A 631 23.63 27.34 3.44
C SER A 631 24.93 28.13 3.28
N LEU A 632 25.25 28.97 4.26
CA LEU A 632 26.46 29.81 4.25
C LEU A 632 27.59 29.17 5.09
N GLY A 633 28.62 28.60 4.47
CA GLY A 633 29.75 27.99 5.19
C GLY A 633 30.85 29.00 5.54
N THR A 634 31.28 29.03 6.80
CA THR A 634 32.25 30.00 7.36
C THR A 634 33.65 29.41 7.63
N GLY A 635 34.71 30.20 7.44
CA GLY A 635 36.05 29.96 8.02
C GLY A 635 36.30 30.82 9.27
N GLU A 636 37.42 30.62 9.99
CA GLU A 636 37.79 31.46 11.15
C GLU A 636 37.75 32.96 10.78
N GLY A 637 37.00 33.77 11.54
CA GLY A 637 36.91 35.23 11.34
C GLY A 637 35.98 35.70 10.21
N THR A 638 35.14 34.83 9.66
CA THR A 638 34.11 35.22 8.66
C THR A 638 32.84 35.76 9.32
N GLU A 639 32.16 36.67 8.62
CA GLU A 639 30.96 37.38 9.09
C GLU A 639 29.81 37.24 8.07
N ILE A 640 28.60 36.98 8.57
CA ILE A 640 27.34 37.07 7.83
C ILE A 640 26.62 38.31 8.35
N ARG A 641 26.17 39.19 7.46
CA ARG A 641 25.36 40.36 7.82
C ARG A 641 23.97 40.25 7.24
N LEU A 642 22.98 40.63 8.04
CA LEU A 642 21.58 40.66 7.66
C LEU A 642 20.96 41.97 8.15
N THR A 643 20.28 42.68 7.26
CA THR A 643 19.37 43.77 7.64
C THR A 643 17.93 43.28 7.58
N PHE A 644 17.15 43.54 8.63
CA PHE A 644 15.74 43.15 8.73
C PHE A 644 14.92 44.23 9.46
N GLU A 645 13.60 44.27 9.27
CA GLU A 645 12.68 45.15 9.99
C GLU A 645 11.78 44.31 10.88
N GLY A 646 11.70 44.62 12.18
CA GLY A 646 10.87 43.87 13.12
C GLY A 646 11.26 44.02 14.58
N THR A 647 10.51 43.38 15.47
CA THR A 647 10.66 43.39 16.93
C THR A 647 11.27 42.09 17.47
N ALA A 648 11.40 41.06 16.63
CA ALA A 648 12.02 39.80 16.97
C ALA A 648 12.58 39.07 15.74
N LEU A 649 13.59 38.23 15.97
CA LEU A 649 14.26 37.42 14.95
C LEU A 649 14.65 36.04 15.51
N GLU A 650 14.44 34.99 14.73
CA GLU A 650 15.01 33.67 14.96
C GLU A 650 15.94 33.29 13.82
N ALA A 651 17.17 32.86 14.12
CA ALA A 651 18.09 32.37 13.10
C ALA A 651 18.14 30.84 13.11
N TYR A 652 18.05 30.25 11.92
CA TYR A 652 18.08 28.81 11.71
C TYR A 652 19.21 28.42 10.76
N GLY A 653 19.85 27.29 11.00
CA GLY A 653 20.98 26.87 10.17
C GLY A 653 21.50 25.48 10.50
N TRP A 654 22.73 25.20 10.11
CA TRP A 654 23.34 23.89 10.32
C TRP A 654 24.54 23.92 11.25
N LYS A 655 24.71 22.82 11.99
CA LYS A 655 25.88 22.53 12.82
C LYS A 655 26.59 21.31 12.21
N GLY A 656 27.86 21.41 11.80
CA GLY A 656 28.57 20.20 11.34
C GLY A 656 29.84 20.34 10.50
N ARG A 657 30.22 19.21 9.89
CA ARG A 657 31.47 18.98 9.15
C ARG A 657 31.55 19.71 7.81
N ARG A 658 32.74 20.17 7.44
CA ARG A 658 33.06 20.55 6.04
C ARG A 658 32.97 19.31 5.15
N ALA A 659 32.36 19.46 3.96
CA ALA A 659 32.37 18.48 2.88
C ALA A 659 33.78 18.28 2.29
N SER A 660 34.71 17.65 3.02
CA SER A 660 35.92 17.00 2.48
C SER A 660 36.80 16.44 3.61
N GLY A 661 36.55 15.20 4.05
CA GLY A 661 37.57 14.28 4.63
C GLY A 661 38.40 14.70 5.86
N SER A 662 38.10 15.82 6.55
CA SER A 662 39.05 16.44 7.50
C SER A 662 38.88 16.08 8.98
N GLY A 663 37.95 15.21 9.37
CA GLY A 663 37.84 14.83 10.79
C GLY A 663 36.98 15.74 11.66
N ALA A 664 37.00 17.06 11.43
CA ALA A 664 36.61 18.07 12.43
C ALA A 664 35.09 18.35 12.52
N LEU A 665 34.58 18.50 13.75
CA LEU A 665 33.21 18.90 14.11
C LEU A 665 32.88 20.33 13.62
N GLY A 666 31.62 20.77 13.73
CA GLY A 666 31.20 22.16 13.46
C GLY A 666 31.71 23.17 14.49
N SER A 667 31.53 24.47 14.21
CA SER A 667 31.91 25.57 15.11
C SER A 667 31.30 25.41 16.50
N ASP A 668 32.12 25.52 17.54
CA ASP A 668 31.67 25.54 18.94
C ASP A 668 31.55 26.96 19.51
N ALA A 669 31.74 28.01 18.70
CA ALA A 669 31.63 29.40 19.16
C ALA A 669 31.12 30.37 18.08
N VAL A 670 29.98 31.02 18.35
CA VAL A 670 29.39 32.07 17.50
C VAL A 670 29.14 33.33 18.33
N GLU A 671 29.49 34.48 17.78
CA GLU A 671 29.19 35.81 18.35
C GLU A 671 28.18 36.53 17.45
N VAL A 672 27.10 37.04 18.03
CA VAL A 672 26.07 37.80 17.34
C VAL A 672 26.11 39.24 17.83
N TYR A 673 26.19 40.19 16.91
CA TYR A 673 26.14 41.62 17.18
C TYR A 673 24.88 42.21 16.55
N LEU A 674 24.32 43.21 17.22
CA LEU A 674 23.14 43.93 16.78
C LEU A 674 23.47 45.43 16.69
N ASP A 675 23.02 46.08 15.62
CA ASP A 675 23.04 47.54 15.42
C ASP A 675 24.40 48.21 15.65
N GLY A 676 25.49 47.51 15.30
CA GLY A 676 26.86 48.02 15.43
C GLY A 676 27.37 48.13 16.87
N GLY A 677 26.74 47.43 17.82
CA GLY A 677 27.17 47.38 19.22
C GLY A 677 28.62 46.92 19.39
N ALA A 678 29.33 47.49 20.38
CA ALA A 678 30.74 47.18 20.65
C ALA A 678 30.96 45.82 21.34
N ALA A 679 29.89 45.18 21.81
CA ALA A 679 29.89 43.87 22.44
C ALA A 679 28.79 43.00 21.81
N PRO A 680 28.97 41.66 21.74
CA PRO A 680 27.96 40.78 21.18
C PRO A 680 26.72 40.77 22.08
N VAL A 681 25.54 40.78 21.45
CA VAL A 681 24.25 40.57 22.14
C VAL A 681 24.03 39.10 22.50
N LEU A 682 24.70 38.20 21.77
CA LEU A 682 24.73 36.78 22.08
C LEU A 682 26.14 36.23 21.86
N THR A 683 26.65 35.50 22.84
CA THR A 683 27.82 34.64 22.67
C THR A 683 27.39 33.22 22.98
N TYR A 684 27.41 32.37 21.96
CA TYR A 684 27.07 30.96 22.11
C TYR A 684 28.34 30.13 22.09
N ARG A 685 28.54 29.28 23.11
CA ARG A 685 29.55 28.21 23.11
C ARG A 685 28.88 26.87 23.38
N GLN A 686 28.93 25.94 22.43
CA GLN A 686 28.36 24.60 22.64
C GLN A 686 29.45 23.56 22.82
N HIS A 687 29.35 22.77 23.88
CA HIS A 687 30.11 21.52 24.00
C HIS A 687 29.48 20.49 23.06
N LEU A 688 29.94 20.43 21.81
CA LEU A 688 29.72 19.25 20.97
C LEU A 688 30.57 18.13 21.58
N GLY A 689 29.96 17.28 22.43
CA GLY A 689 30.60 16.05 22.89
C GLY A 689 31.14 15.26 21.69
N ASN A 690 32.22 14.51 21.88
CA ASN A 690 32.86 13.74 20.80
C ASN A 690 31.82 12.91 20.02
N VAL A 691 31.40 13.44 18.86
CA VAL A 691 30.44 12.77 17.99
C VAL A 691 31.18 11.62 17.31
N THR A 692 31.12 10.44 17.90
CA THR A 692 31.37 9.22 17.14
C THR A 692 30.15 9.03 16.24
N PRO A 693 30.29 8.93 14.90
CA PRO A 693 29.16 8.61 14.03
C PRO A 693 28.51 7.33 14.54
N LEU A 694 27.18 7.35 14.73
CA LEU A 694 26.42 6.12 14.91
C LEU A 694 26.76 5.21 13.71
N GLY A 695 27.06 3.93 13.98
CA GLY A 695 27.41 2.98 12.93
C GLY A 695 26.40 3.06 11.80
N GLY A 696 26.87 3.26 10.56
CA GLY A 696 26.00 3.45 9.38
C GLY A 696 25.87 4.89 8.88
N TRP A 697 26.29 5.90 9.65
CA TRP A 697 26.39 7.28 9.15
C TRP A 697 27.63 7.47 8.26
N PRO A 698 27.48 7.91 7.00
CA PRO A 698 28.63 8.39 6.23
C PRO A 698 29.22 9.60 6.98
N ALA A 699 30.50 9.53 7.32
CA ALA A 699 31.24 10.60 7.99
C ALA A 699 31.39 11.88 7.11
N ASP A 700 30.87 11.83 5.89
CA ASP A 700 31.15 12.71 4.78
C ASP A 700 30.12 13.85 4.65
N ASN A 701 28.87 13.66 5.14
CA ASN A 701 27.73 14.54 4.83
C ASN A 701 26.80 14.87 6.03
N ALA A 702 27.25 14.65 7.28
CA ALA A 702 26.42 14.86 8.47
C ALA A 702 26.32 16.34 8.91
N GLY A 703 25.81 17.21 8.04
CA GLY A 703 25.26 18.50 8.48
C GLY A 703 23.89 18.26 9.10
N LEU A 704 23.69 18.58 10.38
CA LEU A 704 22.34 18.72 10.95
C LEU A 704 21.84 20.11 10.54
N TYR A 705 20.84 20.19 9.66
CA TYR A 705 20.26 21.44 9.14
C TYR A 705 19.05 21.87 9.97
N ASN A 706 18.57 23.11 9.79
CA ASN A 706 17.39 23.67 10.49
C ASN A 706 17.46 23.76 12.02
N GLN A 707 18.65 23.79 12.61
CA GLN A 707 18.78 24.05 14.03
C GLN A 707 18.49 25.52 14.30
N GLN A 708 17.61 25.82 15.25
CA GLN A 708 17.53 27.16 15.79
C GLN A 708 18.88 27.48 16.42
N LEU A 709 19.59 28.41 15.81
CA LEU A 709 20.90 28.86 16.26
C LEU A 709 20.74 29.82 17.44
N PHE A 710 19.77 30.73 17.33
CA PHE A 710 19.42 31.69 18.38
C PHE A 710 18.06 32.38 18.10
N SER A 711 17.55 33.05 19.14
CA SER A 711 16.40 33.96 19.08
C SER A 711 16.76 35.30 19.70
N LEU A 712 16.26 36.38 19.11
CA LEU A 712 16.32 37.75 19.61
C LEU A 712 14.88 38.25 19.70
N THR A 713 14.45 38.71 20.87
CA THR A 713 13.10 39.19 21.13
C THR A 713 13.14 40.51 21.88
N GLY A 714 12.04 41.28 21.84
CA GLY A 714 11.96 42.57 22.52
C GLY A 714 12.82 43.66 21.87
N LEU A 715 13.09 43.55 20.57
CA LEU A 715 13.74 44.60 19.80
C LEU A 715 12.78 45.78 19.64
N GLU A 716 13.34 47.00 19.61
CA GLU A 716 12.57 48.21 19.33
C GLU A 716 12.00 48.13 17.90
N PRO A 717 10.72 48.46 17.66
CA PRO A 717 10.17 48.42 16.31
C PRO A 717 10.99 49.25 15.30
N GLY A 718 11.53 48.60 14.27
CA GLY A 718 12.27 49.26 13.19
C GLY A 718 13.28 48.37 12.46
N GLU A 719 14.13 49.00 11.64
CA GLU A 719 15.21 48.32 10.92
C GLU A 719 16.39 48.03 11.87
N HIS A 720 16.87 46.79 11.84
CA HIS A 720 18.02 46.31 12.59
C HIS A 720 19.08 45.72 11.66
N THR A 721 20.34 45.80 12.09
CA THR A 721 21.46 45.13 11.43
C THR A 721 22.06 44.06 12.34
N LEU A 722 21.95 42.82 11.91
CA LEU A 722 22.53 41.64 12.55
C LEU A 722 23.89 41.30 11.92
N VAL A 723 24.89 41.03 12.76
CA VAL A 723 26.19 40.49 12.32
C VAL A 723 26.48 39.21 13.08
N ILE A 724 26.61 38.10 12.36
CA ILE A 724 26.91 36.79 12.92
C ILE A 724 28.36 36.44 12.56
N LYS A 725 29.20 36.25 13.58
CA LYS A 725 30.64 36.06 13.44
C LYS A 725 31.09 34.69 13.95
N ASN A 726 31.92 34.00 13.17
CA ASN A 726 32.56 32.77 13.61
C ASN A 726 33.66 33.08 14.63
N ALA A 727 33.48 32.64 15.87
CA ALA A 727 34.42 32.87 16.97
C ALA A 727 35.18 31.60 17.40
N ASP A 728 35.03 30.50 16.66
CA ASP A 728 35.74 29.24 16.97
C ASP A 728 37.24 29.37 16.68
N PRO A 729 38.10 29.19 17.70
CA PRO A 729 39.56 29.33 17.57
C PRO A 729 40.22 28.23 16.72
N ASN A 730 39.46 27.21 16.31
CA ASN A 730 39.90 26.12 15.43
C ASN A 730 39.40 26.30 13.98
N GLY A 731 38.66 27.37 13.69
CA GLY A 731 38.17 27.70 12.34
C GLY A 731 37.18 26.70 11.76
N ARG A 732 36.41 26.01 12.61
CA ARG A 732 35.37 25.07 12.17
C ARG A 732 34.17 25.85 11.60
N PRO A 733 33.50 25.34 10.55
CA PRO A 733 32.39 26.05 9.92
C PRO A 733 31.09 26.00 10.73
N PHE A 734 30.31 27.07 10.64
CA PHE A 734 28.86 27.11 10.92
C PHE A 734 28.15 27.71 9.70
N GLY A 735 26.85 27.47 9.56
CA GLY A 735 26.07 28.20 8.58
C GLY A 735 24.64 28.50 8.98
N VAL A 736 24.13 29.59 8.43
CA VAL A 736 22.75 30.04 8.54
C VAL A 736 22.04 29.66 7.25
N ASP A 737 20.88 29.01 7.39
CA ASP A 737 20.02 28.61 6.27
C ASP A 737 18.99 29.70 5.98
N PHE A 738 18.35 30.24 7.03
CA PHE A 738 17.34 31.30 6.95
C PHE A 738 17.15 31.97 8.32
N VAL A 739 16.44 33.09 8.35
CA VAL A 739 15.92 33.69 9.57
C VAL A 739 14.39 33.79 9.49
N LYS A 740 13.74 33.89 10.64
CA LYS A 740 12.36 34.35 10.74
C LYS A 740 12.36 35.70 11.43
N VAL A 741 11.53 36.61 10.98
CA VAL A 741 11.39 37.96 11.53
C VAL A 741 9.94 38.23 11.87
N ALA A 742 9.69 38.91 12.97
CA ALA A 742 8.36 39.25 13.45
C ALA A 742 8.22 40.78 13.53
N GLU A 743 7.12 41.33 12.98
CA GLU A 743 6.88 42.78 12.94
C GLU A 743 6.26 43.35 14.24
N GLU A 744 5.58 42.53 15.07
CA GLU A 744 4.85 42.98 16.28
C GLU A 744 5.51 42.52 17.60
N ALA A 745 5.40 43.28 18.69
CA ALA A 745 6.05 42.93 19.96
C ALA A 745 5.31 41.81 20.71
N PHE A 746 6.07 40.90 21.35
CA PHE A 746 5.53 39.94 22.30
C PHE A 746 4.93 40.67 23.51
N THR A 747 3.61 40.55 23.73
CA THR A 747 2.98 41.05 24.97
C THR A 747 2.64 39.89 25.88
N VAL A 748 3.24 39.86 27.08
CA VAL A 748 2.89 38.92 28.16
C VAL A 748 1.86 39.61 29.06
N PRO A 749 0.62 39.13 29.18
CA PRO A 749 -0.29 39.62 30.21
C PRO A 749 0.21 39.16 31.59
N GLN A 750 0.41 40.09 32.52
CA GLN A 750 0.68 39.80 33.93
C GLN A 750 -0.64 39.82 34.72
N ALA A 751 -0.87 38.83 35.59
CA ALA A 751 -1.96 38.88 36.56
C ALA A 751 -1.67 39.92 37.67
N PRO A 752 -2.68 40.56 38.28
CA PRO A 752 -2.46 41.59 39.29
C PRO A 752 -1.91 41.01 40.61
N GLU A 753 -0.82 41.60 41.12
CA GLU A 753 -0.19 41.26 42.41
C GLU A 753 -0.99 41.80 43.61
N CYS A 754 -1.07 41.02 44.71
CA CYS A 754 -1.48 41.53 46.04
C CYS A 754 -0.55 40.98 47.13
N ASP A 755 0.04 41.85 47.98
CA ASP A 755 1.03 41.53 49.04
C ASP A 755 0.41 41.36 50.44
N ALA A 756 1.22 40.81 51.37
CA ALA A 756 0.93 40.35 52.75
C ALA A 756 0.37 41.38 53.78
N THR A 757 -0.37 42.42 53.37
CA THR A 757 -0.96 43.42 54.28
C THR A 757 -2.50 43.55 54.23
N CYS A 758 -3.21 42.74 53.43
CA CYS A 758 -4.68 42.71 53.44
C CYS A 758 -5.21 42.05 54.73
N VAL A 759 -5.95 42.81 55.55
CA VAL A 759 -6.79 42.25 56.62
C VAL A 759 -8.18 42.06 56.04
N ASP A 760 -8.52 40.81 55.77
CA ASP A 760 -9.84 40.42 55.29
C ASP A 760 -10.78 40.07 56.45
N THR A 761 -11.99 40.61 56.40
CA THR A 761 -13.04 40.40 57.40
C THR A 761 -14.36 39.95 56.79
N GLU A 762 -14.42 39.79 55.47
CA GLU A 762 -15.63 39.39 54.75
C GLU A 762 -15.52 37.92 54.35
N PRO A 763 -16.55 37.10 54.57
CA PRO A 763 -16.54 35.72 54.10
C PRO A 763 -16.74 35.64 52.57
N PRO A 764 -16.26 34.58 51.91
CA PRO A 764 -16.46 34.38 50.47
C PRO A 764 -17.93 34.29 50.07
N VAL A 765 -18.20 34.61 48.81
CA VAL A 765 -19.48 34.31 48.14
C VAL A 765 -19.34 32.99 47.39
N THR A 766 -20.31 32.08 47.57
CA THR A 766 -20.36 30.79 46.86
C THR A 766 -21.61 30.77 45.98
N GLU A 767 -21.47 30.43 44.71
CA GLU A 767 -22.56 30.28 43.76
C GLU A 767 -22.65 28.82 43.30
N ILE A 768 -23.86 28.34 43.03
CA ILE A 768 -24.13 27.03 42.44
C ILE A 768 -24.64 27.19 41.01
N THR A 769 -24.05 26.44 40.09
CA THR A 769 -24.55 26.29 38.73
C THR A 769 -25.03 24.86 38.54
N ILE A 770 -26.29 24.68 38.17
CA ILE A 770 -26.83 23.37 37.80
C ILE A 770 -26.60 23.20 36.31
N GLY A 771 -25.84 22.17 35.94
CA GLY A 771 -25.54 21.82 34.56
C GLY A 771 -26.69 21.07 33.89
N GLU A 772 -26.54 20.79 32.60
CA GLU A 772 -27.48 19.98 31.82
C GLU A 772 -27.35 18.49 32.21
N PRO A 773 -28.46 17.74 32.38
CA PRO A 773 -29.86 18.16 32.28
C PRO A 773 -30.30 19.03 33.47
N GLU A 774 -31.16 20.01 33.21
CA GLU A 774 -31.71 20.87 34.27
C GLU A 774 -32.53 20.07 35.30
N HIS A 775 -32.79 20.67 36.47
CA HIS A 775 -33.72 20.13 37.45
C HIS A 775 -35.08 19.75 36.80
N GLY A 776 -35.47 18.48 36.89
CA GLY A 776 -36.72 17.97 36.32
C GLY A 776 -36.61 17.40 34.91
N ASP A 777 -35.40 17.38 34.33
CA ASP A 777 -35.11 16.71 33.07
C ASP A 777 -34.69 15.25 33.23
N LEU A 778 -34.64 14.54 32.09
CA LEU A 778 -34.33 13.11 32.04
C LEU A 778 -32.84 12.85 32.24
N GLY A 779 -32.51 12.03 33.24
CA GLY A 779 -31.14 11.57 33.49
C GLY A 779 -30.47 12.22 34.71
N PRO A 780 -29.22 11.85 35.00
CA PRO A 780 -28.50 12.32 36.17
C PRO A 780 -28.20 13.82 36.08
N VAL A 781 -28.41 14.57 37.16
CA VAL A 781 -28.22 16.03 37.23
C VAL A 781 -26.85 16.33 37.83
N THR A 782 -26.10 17.27 37.24
CA THR A 782 -24.78 17.69 37.73
C THR A 782 -24.84 19.12 38.27
N PHE A 783 -24.17 19.40 39.38
CA PHE A 783 -23.99 20.76 39.88
C PHE A 783 -22.51 21.11 40.05
N GLU A 784 -22.20 22.39 39.86
CA GLU A 784 -20.90 22.99 40.05
C GLU A 784 -20.98 24.12 41.08
N LEU A 785 -19.93 24.28 41.87
CA LEU A 785 -19.78 25.37 42.82
C LEU A 785 -18.61 26.27 42.41
N SER A 786 -18.85 27.58 42.38
CA SER A 786 -17.80 28.59 42.24
C SER A 786 -17.77 29.47 43.47
N ALA A 787 -16.59 29.85 43.92
CA ALA A 787 -16.44 30.74 45.05
C ALA A 787 -15.48 31.87 44.71
N SER A 788 -15.83 33.09 45.12
CA SER A 788 -15.00 34.27 44.96
C SER A 788 -14.86 35.00 46.27
N ASP A 789 -13.70 35.61 46.45
CA ASP A 789 -13.39 36.47 47.57
C ASP A 789 -12.58 37.66 47.05
N ASP A 790 -12.99 38.87 47.44
CA ASP A 790 -12.46 40.12 46.88
C ASP A 790 -11.13 40.54 47.51
N VAL A 791 -10.67 39.87 48.58
CA VAL A 791 -9.58 40.38 49.43
C VAL A 791 -8.50 39.34 49.70
N SER A 792 -8.81 38.23 50.39
CA SER A 792 -7.83 37.21 50.78
C SER A 792 -7.83 35.97 49.90
N GLY A 793 -8.88 35.74 49.11
CA GLY A 793 -9.03 34.55 48.28
C GLY A 793 -9.62 33.36 49.05
N VAL A 794 -10.15 32.38 48.32
CA VAL A 794 -10.87 31.23 48.89
C VAL A 794 -9.89 30.12 49.31
N VAL A 795 -9.98 29.61 50.55
CA VAL A 795 -9.18 28.48 51.05
C VAL A 795 -9.85 27.12 50.80
N ARG A 796 -11.17 27.02 50.96
CA ARG A 796 -11.91 25.78 50.61
C ARG A 796 -13.39 26.03 50.36
N THR A 797 -13.98 25.19 49.51
CA THR A 797 -15.43 25.09 49.27
C THR A 797 -15.91 23.69 49.66
N GLU A 798 -17.10 23.57 50.22
CA GLU A 798 -17.70 22.31 50.70
C GLU A 798 -19.18 22.21 50.33
N TYR A 799 -19.70 20.98 50.22
CA TYR A 799 -21.12 20.68 50.00
C TYR A 799 -21.61 19.52 50.87
N LEU A 800 -22.93 19.39 51.02
CA LEU A 800 -23.64 18.29 51.69
C LEU A 800 -24.82 17.88 50.80
N LEU A 801 -24.93 16.58 50.49
CA LEU A 801 -26.02 16.03 49.69
C LEU A 801 -26.99 15.25 50.60
N ASP A 802 -28.27 15.61 50.52
CA ASP A 802 -29.38 15.08 51.32
C ASP A 802 -29.09 15.09 52.82
N ASP A 803 -29.04 13.92 53.45
CA ASP A 803 -28.79 13.75 54.89
C ASP A 803 -27.33 13.32 55.18
N GLY A 804 -26.41 13.55 54.23
CA GLY A 804 -25.01 13.10 54.27
C GLY A 804 -24.07 13.93 55.16
N GLU A 805 -22.76 13.80 54.92
CA GLU A 805 -21.71 14.58 55.60
C GLU A 805 -21.15 15.69 54.71
N TRP A 806 -20.67 16.79 55.32
CA TRP A 806 -19.98 17.87 54.60
C TRP A 806 -18.71 17.34 53.91
N THR A 807 -18.63 17.53 52.60
CA THR A 807 -17.59 17.03 51.72
C THR A 807 -16.91 18.19 51.00
N THR A 808 -15.58 18.18 50.90
CA THR A 808 -14.82 19.20 50.16
C THR A 808 -15.16 19.14 48.67
N TYR A 809 -15.46 20.29 48.07
CA TYR A 809 -15.72 20.42 46.64
C TYR A 809 -14.41 20.50 45.85
N THR A 810 -14.20 19.56 44.94
CA THR A 810 -12.97 19.45 44.11
C THR A 810 -13.26 19.48 42.60
N GLY A 811 -14.53 19.62 42.21
CA GLY A 811 -15.01 19.58 40.83
C GLY A 811 -16.52 19.25 40.76
N PRO A 812 -17.11 19.20 39.55
CA PRO A 812 -18.54 18.95 39.35
C PRO A 812 -19.05 17.68 40.04
N VAL A 813 -20.26 17.71 40.60
CA VAL A 813 -20.87 16.59 41.35
C VAL A 813 -22.15 16.12 40.68
N THR A 814 -22.24 14.83 40.35
CA THR A 814 -23.39 14.22 39.64
C THR A 814 -24.27 13.40 40.57
N VAL A 815 -25.59 13.65 40.51
CA VAL A 815 -26.64 12.94 41.24
C VAL A 815 -27.46 12.08 40.26
N SER A 816 -27.45 10.76 40.46
CA SER A 816 -28.01 9.79 39.49
C SER A 816 -29.21 8.99 40.00
N GLU A 817 -29.51 9.06 41.29
CA GLU A 817 -30.69 8.40 41.86
C GLU A 817 -31.96 9.18 41.47
N ALA A 818 -33.02 8.48 41.09
CA ALA A 818 -34.26 9.11 40.67
C ALA A 818 -35.06 9.63 41.87
N GLY A 819 -35.43 10.91 41.87
CA GLY A 819 -36.14 11.55 42.97
C GLY A 819 -35.72 13.01 43.16
N GLU A 820 -36.26 13.63 44.22
CA GLU A 820 -35.82 14.95 44.68
C GLU A 820 -34.63 14.83 45.64
N HIS A 821 -33.63 15.68 45.45
CA HIS A 821 -32.41 15.76 46.27
C HIS A 821 -32.16 17.20 46.76
N LEU A 822 -31.58 17.33 47.96
CA LEU A 822 -31.20 18.60 48.58
C LEU A 822 -29.68 18.75 48.59
N VAL A 823 -29.16 19.87 48.08
CA VAL A 823 -27.72 20.21 48.13
C VAL A 823 -27.55 21.42 49.04
N GLN A 824 -26.69 21.31 50.06
CA GLN A 824 -26.24 22.46 50.85
C GLN A 824 -24.77 22.76 50.54
N PHE A 825 -24.33 24.03 50.51
CA PHE A 825 -22.95 24.40 50.14
C PHE A 825 -22.41 25.64 50.88
N ARG A 826 -21.09 25.75 51.06
CA ARG A 826 -20.41 26.89 51.70
C ARG A 826 -18.92 27.01 51.32
N SER A 827 -18.29 28.17 51.56
CA SER A 827 -16.84 28.39 51.40
C SER A 827 -16.17 29.04 52.61
N THR A 828 -14.85 28.91 52.69
CA THR A 828 -13.95 29.52 53.68
C THR A 828 -12.85 30.27 52.95
N ASP A 829 -12.42 31.43 53.43
CA ASP A 829 -11.29 32.21 52.89
C ASP A 829 -9.94 31.89 53.57
N LEU A 830 -8.87 32.51 53.07
CA LEU A 830 -7.52 32.38 53.64
C LEU A 830 -7.36 33.11 54.99
N ALA A 831 -8.24 34.05 55.34
CA ALA A 831 -8.29 34.72 56.64
C ALA A 831 -9.04 33.93 57.73
N GLY A 832 -9.72 32.84 57.36
CA GLY A 832 -10.51 31.98 58.23
C GLY A 832 -11.98 32.36 58.38
N ASN A 833 -12.51 33.30 57.59
CA ASN A 833 -13.95 33.60 57.58
C ASN A 833 -14.70 32.50 56.83
N VAL A 834 -15.82 32.04 57.39
CA VAL A 834 -16.64 30.94 56.84
C VAL A 834 -18.01 31.50 56.48
N ALA A 835 -18.43 31.31 55.23
CA ALA A 835 -19.77 31.66 54.77
C ALA A 835 -20.84 30.76 55.42
N GLY A 836 -22.04 31.31 55.63
CA GLY A 836 -23.20 30.50 56.03
C GLY A 836 -23.58 29.51 54.92
N PRO A 837 -24.13 28.33 55.24
CA PRO A 837 -24.52 27.36 54.22
C PRO A 837 -25.75 27.83 53.43
N GLU A 838 -25.68 27.73 52.10
CA GLU A 838 -26.78 27.93 51.16
C GLU A 838 -27.35 26.59 50.69
N GLU A 839 -28.55 26.59 50.07
CA GLU A 839 -29.26 25.36 49.68
C GLU A 839 -29.85 25.44 48.27
N ALA A 840 -29.86 24.30 47.56
CA ALA A 840 -30.48 24.10 46.25
C ALA A 840 -31.20 22.74 46.16
N ARG A 841 -32.19 22.60 45.27
CA ARG A 841 -32.95 21.35 45.04
C ARG A 841 -32.74 20.81 43.64
N LEU A 842 -32.58 19.50 43.50
CA LEU A 842 -32.40 18.77 42.24
C LEU A 842 -33.53 17.72 42.09
N GLU A 843 -34.09 17.53 40.90
CA GLU A 843 -35.04 16.45 40.58
C GLU A 843 -34.48 15.64 39.41
N VAL A 844 -34.34 14.33 39.59
CA VAL A 844 -33.82 13.38 38.59
C VAL A 844 -34.97 12.54 38.04
N VAL A 845 -35.25 12.64 36.73
CA VAL A 845 -36.31 11.86 36.07
C VAL A 845 -35.77 10.61 35.37
N ALA A 846 -36.36 9.44 35.65
CA ALA A 846 -35.94 8.16 35.09
C ALA A 846 -36.31 7.98 33.59
N ALA A 847 -35.40 7.36 32.83
CA ALA A 847 -35.62 6.96 31.43
C ALA A 847 -36.45 5.66 31.28
N GLY A 848 -37.07 5.48 30.10
CA GLY A 848 -37.80 4.27 29.73
C GLY A 848 -36.90 3.12 29.23
N ASP A 849 -37.44 1.91 29.15
CA ASP A 849 -36.76 0.71 28.67
C ASP A 849 -36.81 0.61 27.13
N ALA A 850 -35.63 0.77 26.51
CA ALA A 850 -35.42 0.70 25.07
C ALA A 850 -34.93 -0.67 24.57
N THR A 851 -34.81 -1.69 25.44
CA THR A 851 -34.18 -2.98 25.11
C THR A 851 -34.81 -3.64 23.88
N GLY A 852 -36.14 -3.64 23.78
CA GLY A 852 -36.86 -4.22 22.65
C GLY A 852 -36.63 -3.48 21.33
N LEU A 853 -36.62 -2.14 21.37
CA LEU A 853 -36.35 -1.31 20.18
C LEU A 853 -34.92 -1.47 19.69
N ARG A 854 -33.96 -1.50 20.62
CA ARG A 854 -32.55 -1.69 20.32
C ARG A 854 -32.30 -3.03 19.62
N ALA A 855 -32.82 -4.13 20.19
CA ALA A 855 -32.75 -5.45 19.58
C ALA A 855 -33.38 -5.53 18.17
N LEU A 856 -34.49 -4.81 17.93
CA LEU A 856 -35.13 -4.75 16.62
C LEU A 856 -34.29 -3.96 15.60
N VAL A 857 -33.77 -2.80 15.99
CA VAL A 857 -32.88 -1.97 15.16
C VAL A 857 -31.62 -2.75 14.79
N ASP A 858 -30.97 -3.39 15.75
CA ASP A 858 -29.75 -4.17 15.53
C ASP A 858 -30.00 -5.36 14.58
N SER A 859 -31.10 -6.09 14.78
CA SER A 859 -31.46 -7.23 13.92
C SER A 859 -31.71 -6.81 12.47
N LEU A 860 -32.33 -5.63 12.26
CA LEU A 860 -32.66 -5.13 10.93
C LEU A 860 -31.47 -4.45 10.26
N ALA A 861 -30.60 -3.79 11.03
CA ALA A 861 -29.34 -3.25 10.55
C ALA A 861 -28.42 -4.38 10.06
N ALA A 862 -28.31 -5.48 10.83
CA ALA A 862 -27.57 -6.68 10.40
C ALA A 862 -28.14 -7.27 9.11
N LEU A 863 -29.47 -7.41 9.01
CA LEU A 863 -30.13 -7.90 7.80
C LEU A 863 -29.94 -6.96 6.59
N ALA A 864 -29.85 -5.64 6.82
CA ALA A 864 -29.58 -4.66 5.77
C ALA A 864 -28.14 -4.74 5.27
N ALA A 865 -27.17 -4.88 6.18
CA ALA A 865 -25.76 -5.07 5.85
C ALA A 865 -25.55 -6.34 5.00
N ASP A 866 -26.28 -7.42 5.28
CA ASP A 866 -26.25 -8.67 4.50
C ASP A 866 -26.91 -8.57 3.11
N GLY A 867 -27.37 -7.39 2.69
CA GLY A 867 -28.11 -7.21 1.43
C GLY A 867 -29.51 -7.84 1.46
N GLY A 868 -30.07 -8.10 2.64
CA GLY A 868 -31.40 -8.69 2.82
C GLY A 868 -32.52 -7.87 2.17
N PHE A 869 -32.25 -6.60 1.86
CA PHE A 869 -33.18 -5.68 1.22
C PHE A 869 -32.88 -5.32 -0.25
N ASP A 870 -31.82 -5.86 -0.87
CA ASP A 870 -31.41 -5.58 -2.27
C ASP A 870 -32.46 -5.90 -3.34
N ARG A 871 -33.45 -6.71 -2.95
CA ARG A 871 -34.57 -7.12 -3.80
C ARG A 871 -35.74 -6.15 -3.78
N TYR A 872 -35.73 -5.12 -2.92
CA TYR A 872 -36.83 -4.18 -2.76
C TYR A 872 -36.58 -2.85 -3.48
N THR A 873 -37.63 -2.07 -3.72
CA THR A 873 -37.55 -0.78 -4.41
C THR A 873 -36.78 0.22 -3.56
N ALA A 874 -36.07 1.14 -4.23
CA ALA A 874 -35.34 2.21 -3.56
C ALA A 874 -36.26 3.05 -2.65
N ALA A 875 -37.52 3.26 -3.05
CA ALA A 875 -38.48 4.03 -2.28
C ALA A 875 -38.91 3.31 -0.99
N SER A 876 -39.29 2.03 -1.08
CA SER A 876 -39.70 1.26 0.12
C SER A 876 -38.52 0.96 1.04
N HIS A 877 -37.32 0.79 0.49
CA HIS A 877 -36.10 0.62 1.28
C HIS A 877 -35.70 1.93 1.99
N ALA A 878 -35.76 3.08 1.31
CA ALA A 878 -35.48 4.37 1.94
C ALA A 878 -36.45 4.66 3.09
N ALA A 879 -37.74 4.34 2.95
CA ALA A 879 -38.71 4.48 4.04
C ALA A 879 -38.39 3.64 5.28
N LEU A 880 -37.86 2.42 5.09
CA LEU A 880 -37.36 1.59 6.20
C LEU A 880 -36.10 2.16 6.84
N LEU A 881 -35.16 2.66 6.03
CA LEU A 881 -33.94 3.31 6.55
C LEU A 881 -34.25 4.58 7.32
N ASP A 882 -35.21 5.39 6.86
CA ASP A 882 -35.68 6.59 7.58
C ASP A 882 -36.31 6.22 8.92
N ALA A 883 -37.13 5.16 8.96
CA ALA A 883 -37.73 4.66 10.20
C ALA A 883 -36.68 4.10 11.17
N LEU A 884 -35.67 3.39 10.66
CA LEU A 884 -34.55 2.88 11.46
C LEU A 884 -33.66 4.00 11.99
N ALA A 885 -33.37 5.03 11.19
CA ALA A 885 -32.61 6.21 11.62
C ALA A 885 -33.36 6.96 12.74
N ALA A 886 -34.67 7.16 12.58
CA ALA A 886 -35.50 7.77 13.60
C ALA A 886 -35.54 6.92 14.89
N ALA A 887 -35.65 5.59 14.77
CA ALA A 887 -35.63 4.68 15.92
C ALA A 887 -34.27 4.66 16.63
N ARG A 888 -33.17 4.70 15.88
CA ARG A 888 -31.82 4.74 16.44
C ARG A 888 -31.58 6.02 17.23
N ALA A 889 -32.00 7.17 16.72
CA ALA A 889 -31.95 8.44 17.44
C ALA A 889 -32.68 8.38 18.80
N VAL A 890 -33.79 7.62 18.88
CA VAL A 890 -34.52 7.41 20.14
C VAL A 890 -33.77 6.48 21.11
N THR A 891 -32.94 5.56 20.62
CA THR A 891 -32.15 4.65 21.47
C THR A 891 -30.85 5.27 21.99
N GLU A 892 -30.30 6.27 21.30
CA GLU A 892 -28.99 6.88 21.63
C GLU A 892 -29.05 7.86 22.80
N VAL A 893 -30.24 8.35 23.15
CA VAL A 893 -30.45 9.27 24.28
C VAL A 893 -31.50 8.73 25.26
N PRO A 894 -31.42 9.09 26.56
CA PRO A 894 -32.49 8.83 27.51
C PRO A 894 -33.84 9.35 27.01
N ALA A 895 -34.81 8.45 26.79
CA ALA A 895 -36.12 8.80 26.25
C ALA A 895 -37.25 8.29 27.16
N ARG A 896 -38.41 8.98 27.12
CA ARG A 896 -39.63 8.49 27.79
C ARG A 896 -40.16 7.25 27.09
N GLN A 897 -40.76 6.33 27.83
CA GLN A 897 -41.29 5.07 27.29
C GLN A 897 -42.24 5.27 26.09
N ALA A 898 -43.10 6.30 26.14
CA ALA A 898 -44.03 6.60 25.05
C ALA A 898 -43.32 6.91 23.70
N THR A 899 -42.13 7.52 23.75
CA THR A 899 -41.33 7.83 22.55
C THR A 899 -40.70 6.55 21.98
N ILE A 900 -40.22 5.67 22.86
CA ILE A 900 -39.65 4.37 22.51
C ILE A 900 -40.71 3.49 21.82
N ASP A 901 -41.91 3.41 22.40
CA ASP A 901 -43.00 2.61 21.88
C ASP A 901 -43.47 3.10 20.50
N ALA A 902 -43.50 4.42 20.28
CA ALA A 902 -43.86 5.02 19.00
C ALA A 902 -42.82 4.73 17.90
N ALA A 903 -41.53 4.80 18.23
CA ALA A 903 -40.45 4.46 17.31
C ALA A 903 -40.47 2.97 16.92
N TYR A 904 -40.75 2.10 17.88
CA TYR A 904 -40.89 0.66 17.63
C TYR A 904 -42.00 0.36 16.62
N ALA A 905 -43.18 0.97 16.78
CA ALA A 905 -44.30 0.80 15.87
C ALA A 905 -43.98 1.29 14.44
N ALA A 906 -43.29 2.43 14.31
CA ALA A 906 -42.92 2.99 13.00
C ALA A 906 -41.98 2.07 12.18
N VAL A 907 -41.04 1.38 12.85
CA VAL A 907 -40.15 0.41 12.19
C VAL A 907 -40.92 -0.80 11.68
N LEU A 908 -41.90 -1.30 12.44
CA LEU A 908 -42.74 -2.41 12.00
C LEU A 908 -43.62 -2.03 10.79
N ASP A 909 -44.21 -0.84 10.80
CA ASP A 909 -45.01 -0.35 9.67
C ASP A 909 -44.16 -0.20 8.40
N ALA A 910 -42.90 0.25 8.52
CA ALA A 910 -41.98 0.38 7.40
C ALA A 910 -41.54 -0.99 6.84
N LEU A 911 -41.39 -2.00 7.68
CA LEU A 911 -41.13 -3.38 7.26
C LEU A 911 -42.28 -3.97 6.45
N ASP A 912 -43.52 -3.75 6.90
CA ASP A 912 -44.72 -4.20 6.19
C ASP A 912 -44.90 -3.48 4.84
N GLY A 913 -44.27 -2.31 4.66
CA GLY A 913 -44.28 -1.49 3.45
C GLY A 913 -43.24 -1.84 2.37
N LEU A 914 -42.45 -2.91 2.52
CA LEU A 914 -41.41 -3.28 1.54
C LEU A 914 -41.97 -3.79 0.20
N GLU A 915 -41.55 -3.18 -0.92
CA GLU A 915 -41.99 -3.54 -2.28
C GLU A 915 -40.84 -4.13 -3.12
N VAL A 916 -41.04 -5.20 -3.89
CA VAL A 916 -39.96 -5.88 -4.66
C VAL A 916 -39.61 -5.15 -5.97
N ALA A 917 -38.33 -4.88 -6.22
CA ALA A 917 -37.81 -4.29 -7.47
C ALA A 917 -37.47 -5.37 -8.52
N ALA A 918 -37.88 -5.16 -9.78
CA ALA A 918 -37.50 -6.02 -10.90
C ALA A 918 -36.26 -5.44 -11.63
N PRO A 919 -35.10 -6.13 -11.65
CA PRO A 919 -33.89 -5.60 -12.30
C PRO A 919 -33.95 -5.67 -13.83
N ASP A 920 -33.27 -4.74 -14.52
CA ASP A 920 -33.17 -4.76 -15.99
C ASP A 920 -32.12 -5.76 -16.48
N LYS A 921 -32.62 -6.87 -17.06
CA LYS A 921 -31.77 -7.97 -17.54
C LYS A 921 -31.35 -7.85 -19.01
N THR A 922 -31.60 -6.71 -19.65
CA THR A 922 -31.38 -6.51 -21.08
C THR A 922 -29.91 -6.69 -21.47
N THR A 923 -29.00 -6.05 -20.75
CA THR A 923 -27.55 -6.12 -21.00
C THR A 923 -27.00 -7.53 -20.79
N LEU A 924 -27.38 -8.19 -19.70
CA LEU A 924 -26.99 -9.58 -19.42
C LEU A 924 -27.43 -10.53 -20.55
N ARG A 925 -28.65 -10.33 -21.08
CA ARG A 925 -29.18 -11.13 -22.20
C ARG A 925 -28.36 -10.92 -23.48
N GLN A 926 -28.02 -9.67 -23.80
CA GLN A 926 -27.20 -9.35 -24.98
C GLN A 926 -25.80 -9.95 -24.89
N ILE A 927 -25.15 -9.89 -23.72
CA ILE A 927 -23.80 -10.43 -23.50
C ILE A 927 -23.80 -11.96 -23.59
N VAL A 928 -24.80 -12.63 -23.01
CA VAL A 928 -24.95 -14.09 -23.11
C VAL A 928 -25.14 -14.55 -24.56
N ASP A 929 -25.94 -13.83 -25.36
CA ASP A 929 -26.16 -14.17 -26.77
C ASP A 929 -24.92 -13.92 -27.64
N ALA A 930 -24.19 -12.83 -27.38
CA ALA A 930 -22.90 -12.56 -28.01
C ALA A 930 -21.88 -13.66 -27.67
N ALA A 931 -21.79 -14.06 -26.40
CA ALA A 931 -20.87 -15.09 -25.93
C ALA A 931 -21.13 -16.46 -26.58
N ARG A 932 -22.41 -16.85 -26.72
CA ARG A 932 -22.81 -18.07 -27.43
C ARG A 932 -22.42 -18.01 -28.92
N THR A 933 -22.56 -16.85 -29.55
CA THR A 933 -22.19 -16.65 -30.96
C THR A 933 -20.67 -16.80 -31.15
N VAL A 934 -19.86 -16.17 -30.27
CA VAL A 934 -18.41 -16.29 -30.30
C VAL A 934 -17.96 -17.74 -30.17
N LEU A 935 -18.54 -18.48 -29.22
CA LEU A 935 -18.22 -19.88 -28.98
C LEU A 935 -18.61 -20.79 -30.16
N ALA A 936 -19.68 -20.46 -30.89
CA ALA A 936 -20.13 -21.20 -32.06
C ALA A 936 -19.26 -20.96 -33.31
N GLU A 937 -18.69 -19.76 -33.46
CA GLU A 937 -17.96 -19.37 -34.68
C GLU A 937 -16.43 -19.52 -34.58
N GLY A 938 -15.88 -19.52 -33.36
CA GLY A 938 -14.44 -19.56 -33.12
C GLY A 938 -13.85 -20.96 -32.95
N SER A 939 -12.52 -21.05 -33.05
CA SER A 939 -11.75 -22.26 -32.71
C SER A 939 -10.79 -21.91 -31.58
N PHE A 940 -11.16 -22.28 -30.36
CA PHE A 940 -10.46 -21.90 -29.13
C PHE A 940 -9.93 -23.13 -28.37
N THR A 941 -9.08 -22.89 -27.38
CA THR A 941 -8.59 -23.97 -26.51
C THR A 941 -9.74 -24.58 -25.70
N LYS A 942 -9.61 -25.87 -25.33
CA LYS A 942 -10.61 -26.56 -24.51
C LYS A 942 -10.81 -25.89 -23.14
N SER A 943 -9.74 -25.38 -22.54
CA SER A 943 -9.79 -24.73 -21.23
C SER A 943 -10.54 -23.39 -21.27
N SER A 944 -10.24 -22.53 -22.25
CA SER A 944 -10.92 -21.24 -22.37
C SER A 944 -12.40 -21.36 -22.76
N THR A 945 -12.75 -22.38 -23.55
CA THR A 945 -14.15 -22.68 -23.90
C THR A 945 -14.94 -23.26 -22.72
N ALA A 946 -14.34 -24.10 -21.88
CA ALA A 946 -14.98 -24.62 -20.69
C ALA A 946 -15.35 -23.50 -19.70
N ARG A 947 -14.44 -22.53 -19.47
CA ARG A 947 -14.70 -21.37 -18.62
C ARG A 947 -15.86 -20.51 -19.13
N LEU A 948 -15.84 -20.16 -20.41
CA LEU A 948 -16.93 -19.38 -21.01
C LEU A 948 -18.27 -20.13 -20.98
N THR A 949 -18.26 -21.45 -21.19
CA THR A 949 -19.48 -22.26 -21.11
C THR A 949 -20.06 -22.26 -19.69
N LYS A 950 -19.20 -22.35 -18.66
CA LYS A 950 -19.62 -22.27 -17.25
C LYS A 950 -20.21 -20.89 -16.92
N ALA A 951 -19.56 -19.81 -17.34
CA ALA A 951 -20.06 -18.44 -17.13
C ALA A 951 -21.42 -18.20 -17.81
N ILE A 952 -21.58 -18.65 -19.06
CA ILE A 952 -22.85 -18.57 -19.79
C ILE A 952 -23.96 -19.33 -19.04
N ALA A 953 -23.66 -20.50 -18.47
CA ALA A 953 -24.65 -21.30 -17.74
C ALA A 953 -25.14 -20.58 -16.46
N ALA A 954 -24.22 -20.02 -15.68
CA ALA A 954 -24.56 -19.23 -14.48
C ALA A 954 -25.39 -17.99 -14.83
N ALA A 955 -24.96 -17.21 -15.82
CA ALA A 955 -25.70 -16.05 -16.31
C ALA A 955 -27.10 -16.41 -16.85
N THR A 956 -27.24 -17.58 -17.48
CA THR A 956 -28.55 -18.06 -17.96
C THR A 956 -29.49 -18.43 -16.80
N ALA A 957 -28.97 -18.85 -15.64
CA ALA A 957 -29.79 -19.09 -14.45
C ALA A 957 -30.34 -17.77 -13.89
N VAL A 958 -29.49 -16.74 -13.76
CA VAL A 958 -29.87 -15.39 -13.33
C VAL A 958 -30.90 -14.75 -14.27
N LEU A 959 -30.78 -14.97 -15.59
CA LEU A 959 -31.77 -14.50 -16.57
C LEU A 959 -33.17 -15.12 -16.42
N LYS A 960 -33.27 -16.31 -15.81
CA LYS A 960 -34.53 -17.06 -15.65
C LYS A 960 -35.19 -16.83 -14.30
N ASP A 961 -34.45 -16.39 -13.29
CA ASP A 961 -34.99 -16.19 -11.96
C ASP A 961 -35.74 -14.85 -11.88
N PRO A 962 -37.07 -14.83 -11.68
CA PRO A 962 -37.82 -13.59 -11.53
C PRO A 962 -37.49 -12.83 -10.24
N ARG A 963 -36.79 -13.45 -9.29
CA ARG A 963 -36.40 -12.87 -7.99
C ARG A 963 -34.92 -12.46 -7.92
N ALA A 964 -34.17 -12.60 -9.01
CA ALA A 964 -32.75 -12.24 -8.96
C ALA A 964 -32.57 -10.75 -8.62
N SER A 965 -31.55 -10.41 -7.83
CA SER A 965 -31.21 -9.02 -7.50
C SER A 965 -30.38 -8.34 -8.59
N GLU A 966 -30.27 -7.01 -8.56
CA GLU A 966 -29.40 -6.24 -9.46
C GLU A 966 -27.92 -6.63 -9.29
N ARG A 967 -27.50 -6.97 -8.06
CA ARG A 967 -26.15 -7.47 -7.73
C ARG A 967 -25.87 -8.82 -8.40
N GLU A 968 -26.85 -9.73 -8.46
CA GLU A 968 -26.72 -11.00 -9.17
C GLU A 968 -26.65 -10.81 -10.70
N VAL A 969 -27.42 -9.86 -11.24
CA VAL A 969 -27.37 -9.49 -12.66
C VAL A 969 -26.00 -8.91 -13.03
N SER A 970 -25.47 -8.01 -12.21
CA SER A 970 -24.16 -7.36 -12.41
C SER A 970 -23.00 -8.37 -12.31
N ARG A 971 -23.00 -9.26 -11.31
CA ARG A 971 -22.01 -10.35 -11.19
C ARG A 971 -22.03 -11.28 -12.41
N ALA A 972 -23.21 -11.59 -12.92
CA ALA A 972 -23.34 -12.42 -14.12
C ALA A 972 -22.82 -11.72 -15.38
N ILE A 973 -22.97 -10.40 -15.50
CA ILE A 973 -22.40 -9.58 -16.59
C ILE A 973 -20.87 -9.64 -16.54
N THR A 974 -20.28 -9.36 -15.38
CA THR A 974 -18.82 -9.38 -15.19
C THR A 974 -18.23 -10.76 -15.46
N GLY A 975 -18.85 -11.82 -14.92
CA GLY A 975 -18.36 -13.19 -15.09
C GLY A 975 -18.35 -13.65 -16.56
N VAL A 976 -19.34 -13.26 -17.37
CA VAL A 976 -19.33 -13.59 -18.82
C VAL A 976 -18.33 -12.72 -19.58
N THR A 977 -18.17 -11.45 -19.19
CA THR A 977 -17.24 -10.51 -19.84
C THR A 977 -15.78 -10.88 -19.60
N ASP A 978 -15.41 -11.25 -18.37
CA ASP A 978 -14.08 -11.76 -18.05
C ASP A 978 -13.79 -13.09 -18.76
N ALA A 979 -14.76 -14.02 -18.77
CA ALA A 979 -14.58 -15.27 -19.50
C ALA A 979 -14.42 -15.06 -21.02
N LEU A 980 -15.01 -14.01 -21.58
CA LEU A 980 -14.83 -13.59 -22.98
C LEU A 980 -13.45 -12.98 -23.23
N SER A 981 -12.94 -12.13 -22.34
CA SER A 981 -11.61 -11.49 -22.48
C SER A 981 -10.49 -12.54 -22.45
N ARG A 982 -10.68 -13.63 -21.71
CA ARG A 982 -9.71 -14.74 -21.54
C ARG A 982 -9.83 -15.86 -22.58
N LEU A 983 -10.57 -15.66 -23.68
CA LEU A 983 -10.67 -16.65 -24.78
C LEU A 983 -9.35 -16.78 -25.56
N LYS A 984 -8.80 -18.01 -25.66
CA LYS A 984 -7.52 -18.28 -26.35
C LYS A 984 -7.72 -19.11 -27.62
N ALA A 985 -7.18 -18.65 -28.75
CA ALA A 985 -7.31 -19.33 -30.04
C ALA A 985 -6.53 -20.67 -30.08
N ALA A 986 -7.09 -21.69 -30.75
CA ALA A 986 -6.44 -23.00 -30.91
C ALA A 986 -5.37 -23.00 -32.02
N ARG A 987 -4.27 -23.77 -31.84
CA ARG A 987 -3.21 -23.92 -32.85
C ARG A 987 -3.74 -24.61 -34.14
N PRO A 988 -3.38 -24.14 -35.36
CA PRO A 988 -3.82 -24.75 -36.63
C PRO A 988 -3.27 -26.17 -36.83
N THR A 989 -4.13 -27.16 -37.12
CA THR A 989 -3.73 -28.55 -37.40
C THR A 989 -3.82 -28.90 -38.89
N VAL A 990 -3.02 -29.86 -39.35
CA VAL A 990 -3.09 -30.32 -40.75
C VAL A 990 -4.36 -31.12 -41.01
N VAL A 991 -5.17 -30.63 -41.95
CA VAL A 991 -6.40 -31.28 -42.43
C VAL A 991 -6.10 -32.16 -43.64
N LYS A 992 -5.25 -31.72 -44.58
CA LYS A 992 -5.02 -32.49 -45.82
C LYS A 992 -3.73 -32.14 -46.54
N VAL A 993 -3.14 -33.12 -47.23
CA VAL A 993 -2.03 -32.93 -48.19
C VAL A 993 -2.48 -33.34 -49.58
N LYS A 994 -2.16 -32.52 -50.58
CA LYS A 994 -2.59 -32.78 -51.96
C LYS A 994 -1.53 -32.42 -52.99
N THR A 995 -1.61 -33.08 -54.15
CA THR A 995 -0.80 -32.81 -55.34
C THR A 995 -1.68 -32.85 -56.59
N ALA A 996 -1.27 -32.16 -57.66
CA ALA A 996 -2.06 -32.03 -58.88
C ALA A 996 -2.25 -33.34 -59.66
N GLN A 997 -1.32 -34.30 -59.57
CA GLN A 997 -1.38 -35.55 -60.32
C GLN A 997 -0.74 -36.72 -59.58
N THR A 998 -1.23 -37.93 -59.81
CA THR A 998 -0.69 -39.15 -59.19
C THR A 998 0.03 -40.07 -60.19
N GLN A 999 0.09 -39.68 -61.46
CA GLN A 999 0.81 -40.40 -62.50
C GLN A 999 1.86 -39.47 -63.12
N LEU A 1000 3.08 -39.97 -63.30
CA LEU A 1000 4.18 -39.22 -63.90
C LEU A 1000 5.15 -40.17 -64.60
N ARG A 1001 5.39 -39.92 -65.89
CA ARG A 1001 6.42 -40.62 -66.68
C ARG A 1001 7.39 -39.60 -67.26
N LEU A 1002 8.69 -39.79 -67.02
CA LEU A 1002 9.74 -38.86 -67.44
C LEU A 1002 10.79 -39.55 -68.30
N VAL A 1003 11.38 -38.79 -69.22
CA VAL A 1003 12.56 -39.24 -69.98
C VAL A 1003 13.81 -38.98 -69.15
N ARG A 1004 14.78 -39.90 -69.19
CA ARG A 1004 16.08 -39.74 -68.53
C ARG A 1004 16.68 -38.36 -68.88
N GLY A 1005 17.20 -37.66 -67.87
CA GLY A 1005 17.78 -36.31 -68.00
C GLY A 1005 16.77 -35.17 -67.87
N LYS A 1006 15.45 -35.42 -68.00
CA LYS A 1006 14.42 -34.38 -67.84
C LYS A 1006 14.03 -34.18 -66.37
N ALA A 1007 13.48 -33.00 -66.08
CA ALA A 1007 12.99 -32.63 -64.76
C ALA A 1007 11.52 -32.23 -64.78
N PHE A 1008 10.84 -32.36 -63.65
CA PHE A 1008 9.42 -32.02 -63.48
C PHE A 1008 9.16 -31.53 -62.05
N THR A 1009 8.57 -30.34 -61.91
CA THR A 1009 8.11 -29.85 -60.60
C THR A 1009 6.68 -30.31 -60.35
N LEU A 1010 6.52 -31.14 -59.32
CA LEU A 1010 5.23 -31.66 -58.88
C LEU A 1010 4.62 -30.70 -57.84
N PRO A 1011 3.55 -29.96 -58.18
CA PRO A 1011 2.93 -29.04 -57.22
C PRO A 1011 2.24 -29.82 -56.10
N ALA A 1012 2.39 -29.34 -54.86
CA ALA A 1012 1.76 -29.89 -53.67
C ALA A 1012 1.39 -28.78 -52.68
N ARG A 1013 0.29 -28.98 -51.93
CA ARG A 1013 -0.16 -28.08 -50.87
C ARG A 1013 -0.56 -28.84 -49.60
N VAL A 1014 -0.39 -28.17 -48.46
CA VAL A 1014 -0.83 -28.57 -47.12
C VAL A 1014 -1.97 -27.65 -46.70
N TYR A 1015 -3.12 -28.22 -46.35
CA TYR A 1015 -4.28 -27.48 -45.87
C TYR A 1015 -4.38 -27.61 -44.36
N LEU A 1016 -4.52 -26.47 -43.68
CA LEU A 1016 -4.61 -26.34 -42.22
C LEU A 1016 -6.04 -25.95 -41.81
N ASN A 1017 -6.44 -26.31 -40.59
CA ASN A 1017 -7.70 -25.81 -40.02
C ASN A 1017 -7.51 -24.36 -39.56
N GLY A 1018 -8.41 -23.45 -39.93
CA GLY A 1018 -8.38 -22.05 -39.50
C GLY A 1018 -7.22 -21.19 -40.04
N ALA A 1019 -6.34 -21.72 -40.90
CA ALA A 1019 -5.16 -21.02 -41.42
C ALA A 1019 -5.00 -21.17 -42.96
N GLU A 1020 -4.16 -20.30 -43.55
CA GLU A 1020 -3.88 -20.32 -44.99
C GLU A 1020 -3.14 -21.61 -45.40
N PRO A 1021 -3.38 -22.15 -46.62
CA PRO A 1021 -2.69 -23.35 -47.08
C PRO A 1021 -1.20 -23.10 -47.31
N ALA A 1022 -0.34 -23.93 -46.74
CA ALA A 1022 1.10 -23.92 -47.02
C ALA A 1022 1.42 -24.63 -48.34
N GLY A 1023 2.41 -24.13 -49.07
CA GLY A 1023 2.94 -24.70 -50.30
C GLY A 1023 3.88 -25.89 -50.08
N ALA A 1024 4.81 -26.09 -51.02
CA ALA A 1024 5.75 -27.21 -50.97
C ALA A 1024 6.76 -27.13 -49.81
N GLU A 1025 6.99 -25.94 -49.26
CA GLU A 1025 7.82 -25.63 -48.10
C GLU A 1025 7.28 -26.25 -46.80
N GLY A 1026 5.96 -26.43 -46.70
CA GLY A 1026 5.29 -27.13 -45.60
C GLY A 1026 5.51 -28.65 -45.61
N LEU A 1027 6.26 -29.19 -46.57
CA LEU A 1027 6.48 -30.61 -46.80
C LEU A 1027 7.96 -31.00 -46.73
N ARG A 1028 8.21 -32.23 -46.29
CA ARG A 1028 9.47 -32.98 -46.45
C ARG A 1028 9.32 -33.98 -47.58
N TRP A 1029 10.27 -33.97 -48.52
CA TRP A 1029 10.22 -34.77 -49.75
C TRP A 1029 11.26 -35.89 -49.75
N LYS A 1030 10.90 -37.10 -50.18
CA LYS A 1030 11.82 -38.26 -50.27
C LYS A 1030 11.54 -39.09 -51.52
N SER A 1031 12.59 -39.56 -52.19
CA SER A 1031 12.51 -40.56 -53.27
C SER A 1031 12.90 -41.93 -52.71
N SER A 1032 12.12 -42.97 -53.00
CA SER A 1032 12.44 -44.33 -52.56
C SER A 1032 13.63 -44.95 -53.31
N ARG A 1033 13.91 -44.48 -54.55
CA ARG A 1033 15.08 -44.86 -55.35
C ARG A 1033 15.73 -43.61 -55.96
N PRO A 1034 16.57 -42.88 -55.21
CA PRO A 1034 17.22 -41.64 -55.67
C PRO A 1034 18.05 -41.82 -56.96
N LYS A 1035 18.67 -43.00 -57.15
CA LYS A 1035 19.40 -43.36 -58.38
C LYS A 1035 18.49 -43.38 -59.63
N VAL A 1036 17.19 -43.63 -59.48
CA VAL A 1036 16.19 -43.57 -60.57
C VAL A 1036 15.71 -42.13 -60.77
N ALA A 1037 15.31 -41.43 -59.70
CA ALA A 1037 15.04 -39.98 -59.74
C ALA A 1037 15.23 -39.34 -58.36
N THR A 1038 15.75 -38.11 -58.30
CA THR A 1038 15.88 -37.30 -57.09
C THR A 1038 14.77 -36.24 -57.00
N VAL A 1039 14.46 -35.76 -55.80
CA VAL A 1039 13.46 -34.69 -55.56
C VAL A 1039 14.04 -33.61 -54.64
N SER A 1040 13.80 -32.33 -54.95
CA SER A 1040 14.24 -31.18 -54.14
C SER A 1040 13.27 -30.84 -52.99
N LYS A 1041 13.66 -29.91 -52.11
CA LYS A 1041 12.79 -29.33 -51.05
C LYS A 1041 11.51 -28.66 -51.58
N THR A 1042 11.50 -28.26 -52.84
CA THR A 1042 10.35 -27.63 -53.53
C THR A 1042 9.56 -28.58 -54.42
N GLY A 1043 9.84 -29.89 -54.38
CA GLY A 1043 9.12 -30.89 -55.19
C GLY A 1043 9.60 -30.99 -56.65
N ARG A 1044 10.80 -30.48 -56.99
CA ARG A 1044 11.40 -30.64 -58.33
C ARG A 1044 12.06 -32.01 -58.47
N ILE A 1045 11.51 -32.86 -59.34
CA ILE A 1045 11.94 -34.23 -59.59
C ILE A 1045 12.89 -34.26 -60.81
N LYS A 1046 14.11 -34.79 -60.67
CA LYS A 1046 15.08 -34.97 -61.77
C LYS A 1046 15.26 -36.45 -62.10
N ALA A 1047 14.97 -36.84 -63.34
CA ALA A 1047 15.04 -38.22 -63.80
C ALA A 1047 16.48 -38.62 -64.14
N ARG A 1048 17.02 -39.64 -63.47
CA ARG A 1048 18.45 -40.01 -63.55
C ARG A 1048 18.70 -41.33 -64.28
N LYS A 1049 18.00 -42.41 -63.90
CA LYS A 1049 18.15 -43.74 -64.50
C LYS A 1049 16.79 -44.33 -64.84
N THR A 1050 16.72 -45.13 -65.89
CA THR A 1050 15.50 -45.86 -66.26
C THR A 1050 15.06 -46.77 -65.11
N GLY A 1051 13.77 -46.78 -64.81
CA GLY A 1051 13.24 -47.51 -63.66
C GLY A 1051 11.96 -46.89 -63.11
N THR A 1052 11.51 -47.36 -61.96
CA THR A 1052 10.35 -46.82 -61.24
C THR A 1052 10.77 -46.43 -59.83
N THR A 1053 10.36 -45.25 -59.36
CA THR A 1053 10.55 -44.79 -57.98
C THR A 1053 9.25 -44.19 -57.42
N THR A 1054 9.14 -44.11 -56.10
CA THR A 1054 8.03 -43.43 -55.41
C THR A 1054 8.55 -42.16 -54.75
N ILE A 1055 7.86 -41.04 -54.98
CA ILE A 1055 8.09 -39.78 -54.29
C ILE A 1055 7.09 -39.66 -53.14
N THR A 1056 7.59 -39.47 -51.93
CA THR A 1056 6.83 -39.32 -50.69
C THR A 1056 6.92 -37.86 -50.20
N MET A 1057 5.78 -37.29 -49.84
CA MET A 1057 5.60 -35.97 -49.23
C MET A 1057 5.09 -36.17 -47.80
N THR A 1058 5.78 -35.64 -46.80
CA THR A 1058 5.39 -35.71 -45.38
C THR A 1058 5.25 -34.31 -44.81
N THR A 1059 4.19 -34.03 -44.04
CA THR A 1059 3.98 -32.70 -43.45
C THR A 1059 4.98 -32.38 -42.37
N ARG A 1060 5.28 -31.07 -42.22
CA ARG A 1060 6.04 -30.57 -41.06
C ARG A 1060 5.16 -30.50 -39.81
N ALA A 1061 3.97 -29.91 -39.92
CA ALA A 1061 2.97 -29.84 -38.86
C ALA A 1061 2.23 -31.17 -38.64
N LYS A 1062 1.74 -31.38 -37.41
CA LYS A 1062 0.93 -32.54 -37.00
C LYS A 1062 -0.53 -32.35 -37.46
N GLY A 1063 -1.19 -33.45 -37.82
CA GLY A 1063 -2.63 -33.48 -38.11
C GLY A 1063 -3.46 -33.61 -36.84
N ALA A 1064 -4.79 -33.62 -36.99
CA ALA A 1064 -5.74 -33.74 -35.87
C ALA A 1064 -5.53 -34.98 -34.98
N SER A 1065 -4.89 -36.04 -35.50
CA SER A 1065 -4.53 -37.26 -34.74
C SER A 1065 -3.17 -37.17 -34.04
N GLY A 1066 -2.53 -36.00 -33.99
CA GLY A 1066 -1.18 -35.81 -33.46
C GLY A 1066 -0.05 -36.36 -34.35
N LYS A 1067 -0.38 -37.07 -35.45
CA LYS A 1067 0.58 -37.67 -36.38
C LYS A 1067 0.81 -36.80 -37.64
N LYS A 1068 2.00 -36.89 -38.24
CA LYS A 1068 2.31 -36.23 -39.53
C LYS A 1068 1.60 -36.94 -40.68
N VAL A 1069 1.07 -36.17 -41.64
CA VAL A 1069 0.32 -36.69 -42.79
C VAL A 1069 1.26 -36.94 -43.96
N THR A 1070 1.07 -38.05 -44.69
CA THR A 1070 1.93 -38.40 -45.84
C THR A 1070 1.14 -38.64 -47.14
N LYS A 1071 1.76 -38.31 -48.29
CA LYS A 1071 1.22 -38.58 -49.63
C LYS A 1071 2.31 -39.15 -50.55
N ARG A 1072 1.95 -40.12 -51.40
CA ARG A 1072 2.90 -40.85 -52.29
C ARG A 1072 2.50 -40.77 -53.76
N VAL A 1073 3.48 -40.62 -54.65
CA VAL A 1073 3.29 -40.59 -56.12
C VAL A 1073 4.34 -41.47 -56.80
N LYS A 1074 3.90 -42.34 -57.72
CA LYS A 1074 4.78 -43.24 -58.48
C LYS A 1074 5.29 -42.55 -59.74
N VAL A 1075 6.61 -42.59 -59.96
CA VAL A 1075 7.31 -41.96 -61.09
C VAL A 1075 8.04 -43.02 -61.90
N LYS A 1076 7.74 -43.11 -63.20
CA LYS A 1076 8.42 -44.01 -64.14
C LYS A 1076 9.41 -43.23 -65.01
N VAL A 1077 10.67 -43.63 -65.03
CA VAL A 1077 11.71 -43.05 -65.89
C VAL A 1077 12.00 -43.99 -67.06
N VAL A 1078 12.04 -43.44 -68.28
CA VAL A 1078 12.29 -44.16 -69.54
C VAL A 1078 13.44 -43.56 -70.34
N ALA A 1079 14.03 -44.34 -71.24
CA ALA A 1079 15.18 -43.91 -72.05
C ALA A 1079 14.81 -42.90 -73.15
N LYS A 1080 13.65 -43.08 -73.80
CA LYS A 1080 13.15 -42.23 -74.90
C LYS A 1080 11.70 -41.81 -74.63
N ALA A 1081 11.30 -40.66 -75.17
CA ALA A 1081 9.92 -40.16 -75.09
C ALA A 1081 8.96 -41.13 -75.79
N SER A 1082 7.74 -41.27 -75.26
CA SER A 1082 6.71 -42.06 -75.95
C SER A 1082 6.16 -41.27 -77.13
N ARG A 1083 5.95 -41.91 -78.29
CA ARG A 1083 5.19 -41.32 -79.41
C ARG A 1083 3.70 -41.11 -79.10
N ALA A 1084 3.21 -41.66 -77.99
CA ALA A 1084 1.83 -41.54 -77.58
C ALA A 1084 1.51 -40.12 -77.08
N LYS A 1085 0.60 -39.44 -77.78
CA LYS A 1085 0.00 -38.17 -77.35
C LYS A 1085 -1.19 -38.44 -76.43
N VAL A 1086 -1.49 -37.50 -75.54
CA VAL A 1086 -2.67 -37.58 -74.67
C VAL A 1086 -3.92 -37.50 -75.54
N SER A 1087 -4.80 -38.50 -75.45
CA SER A 1087 -6.07 -38.53 -76.18
C SER A 1087 -7.28 -38.28 -75.28
N LYS A 1088 -7.16 -38.51 -73.96
CA LYS A 1088 -8.27 -38.37 -73.01
C LYS A 1088 -7.78 -37.86 -71.66
N VAL A 1089 -8.58 -36.98 -71.03
CA VAL A 1089 -8.39 -36.49 -69.66
C VAL A 1089 -9.63 -36.83 -68.83
N THR A 1090 -9.42 -37.39 -67.64
CA THR A 1090 -10.47 -37.81 -66.71
C THR A 1090 -10.20 -37.28 -65.31
N ALA A 1091 -11.26 -36.98 -64.56
CA ALA A 1091 -11.22 -36.57 -63.17
C ALA A 1091 -12.59 -36.84 -62.54
N THR A 1092 -12.61 -37.11 -61.23
CA THR A 1092 -13.86 -37.18 -60.47
C THR A 1092 -14.15 -35.80 -59.89
N VAL A 1093 -15.08 -35.07 -60.50
CA VAL A 1093 -15.51 -33.73 -60.08
C VAL A 1093 -16.96 -33.82 -59.57
N PRO A 1094 -17.28 -33.28 -58.38
CA PRO A 1094 -18.66 -33.32 -57.87
C PRO A 1094 -19.60 -32.53 -58.79
N ARG A 1095 -20.79 -33.07 -59.08
CA ARG A 1095 -21.82 -32.35 -59.85
C ARG A 1095 -22.47 -31.22 -59.05
N THR A 1096 -22.52 -31.38 -57.73
CA THR A 1096 -23.12 -30.42 -56.79
C THR A 1096 -22.22 -30.18 -55.59
N MET A 1097 -22.17 -28.93 -55.11
CA MET A 1097 -21.48 -28.56 -53.86
C MET A 1097 -22.41 -27.68 -53.02
N ARG A 1098 -22.31 -27.75 -51.69
CA ARG A 1098 -22.96 -26.78 -50.80
C ARG A 1098 -22.06 -25.57 -50.62
N LEU A 1099 -22.64 -24.37 -50.53
CA LEU A 1099 -21.91 -23.13 -50.29
C LEU A 1099 -20.91 -23.27 -49.12
N GLY A 1100 -19.69 -22.76 -49.30
CA GLY A 1100 -18.61 -22.83 -48.31
C GLY A 1100 -17.90 -24.20 -48.19
N ARG A 1101 -18.41 -25.27 -48.82
CA ARG A 1101 -17.77 -26.59 -48.76
C ARG A 1101 -16.63 -26.72 -49.75
N THR A 1102 -15.68 -27.59 -49.39
CA THR A 1102 -14.47 -27.88 -50.16
C THR A 1102 -14.53 -29.29 -50.75
N ALA A 1103 -14.10 -29.46 -52.00
CA ALA A 1103 -13.89 -30.76 -52.64
C ALA A 1103 -12.46 -30.87 -53.21
N TYR A 1104 -11.98 -32.09 -53.47
CA TYR A 1104 -10.61 -32.32 -53.94
C TYR A 1104 -10.58 -33.20 -55.18
N VAL A 1105 -10.12 -32.64 -56.30
CA VAL A 1105 -10.12 -33.32 -57.60
C VAL A 1105 -8.72 -33.78 -57.98
N THR A 1106 -8.54 -35.00 -58.48
CA THR A 1106 -7.25 -35.46 -59.03
C THR A 1106 -7.42 -35.88 -60.49
N GLY A 1107 -6.76 -35.17 -61.40
CA GLY A 1107 -6.81 -35.40 -62.83
C GLY A 1107 -5.90 -36.55 -63.27
N ARG A 1108 -6.35 -37.24 -64.30
CA ARG A 1108 -5.66 -38.35 -64.97
C ARG A 1108 -5.72 -38.14 -66.48
N TYR A 1109 -4.72 -38.65 -67.19
CA TYR A 1109 -4.64 -38.62 -68.64
C TYR A 1109 -4.39 -40.01 -69.20
N HIS A 1110 -4.86 -40.26 -70.43
CA HIS A 1110 -4.65 -41.49 -71.17
C HIS A 1110 -4.08 -41.22 -72.56
N PRO A 1111 -3.17 -42.10 -73.06
CA PRO A 1111 -2.61 -43.22 -72.33
C PRO A 1111 -1.56 -42.75 -71.31
N ALA A 1112 -1.46 -43.41 -70.15
CA ALA A 1112 -0.53 -43.06 -69.06
C ALA A 1112 0.97 -43.15 -69.45
N LYS A 1113 1.27 -43.72 -70.62
CA LYS A 1113 2.62 -43.81 -71.19
C LYS A 1113 3.11 -42.51 -71.83
N ALA A 1114 2.26 -41.50 -72.01
CA ALA A 1114 2.70 -40.17 -72.44
C ALA A 1114 3.71 -39.56 -71.44
N THR A 1115 4.80 -39.01 -71.95
CA THR A 1115 5.95 -38.54 -71.15
C THR A 1115 5.92 -37.04 -70.91
N GLY A 1116 6.25 -36.59 -69.69
CA GLY A 1116 6.38 -35.17 -69.35
C GLY A 1116 5.06 -34.41 -69.21
N VAL A 1117 3.94 -35.11 -69.06
CA VAL A 1117 2.61 -34.50 -69.04
C VAL A 1117 2.31 -33.85 -67.68
N ARG A 1118 1.93 -32.57 -67.72
CA ARG A 1118 1.42 -31.81 -66.57
C ARG A 1118 -0.11 -31.78 -66.58
N VAL A 1119 -0.71 -32.00 -65.42
CA VAL A 1119 -2.14 -31.77 -65.19
C VAL A 1119 -2.34 -30.38 -64.57
N THR A 1120 -3.26 -29.59 -65.12
CA THR A 1120 -3.63 -28.27 -64.58
C THR A 1120 -5.14 -28.15 -64.40
N TYR A 1121 -5.55 -27.25 -63.49
CA TYR A 1121 -6.93 -26.97 -63.13
C TYR A 1121 -7.24 -25.49 -63.33
N ALA A 1122 -8.45 -25.17 -63.75
CA ALA A 1122 -8.99 -23.82 -63.78
C ALA A 1122 -10.52 -23.87 -63.70
N THR A 1123 -11.15 -22.74 -63.38
CA THR A 1123 -12.60 -22.56 -63.51
C THR A 1123 -12.92 -21.58 -64.63
N ALA A 1124 -14.13 -21.68 -65.19
CA ALA A 1124 -14.56 -20.83 -66.29
C ALA A 1124 -15.07 -19.47 -65.80
N LYS A 1125 -15.76 -19.43 -64.65
CA LYS A 1125 -16.24 -18.20 -64.01
C LYS A 1125 -15.54 -18.02 -62.66
N ARG A 1126 -14.76 -16.96 -62.51
CA ARG A 1126 -14.19 -16.59 -61.19
C ARG A 1126 -15.33 -16.14 -60.28
N GLY A 1127 -15.46 -16.74 -59.08
CA GLY A 1127 -16.40 -16.30 -58.04
C GLY A 1127 -17.52 -17.27 -57.66
N VAL A 1128 -17.81 -18.33 -58.44
CA VAL A 1128 -18.80 -19.37 -58.07
C VAL A 1128 -18.12 -20.59 -57.48
N VAL A 1129 -17.16 -21.17 -58.20
CA VAL A 1129 -16.23 -22.17 -57.68
C VAL A 1129 -14.81 -21.69 -57.92
N GLU A 1130 -13.99 -21.71 -56.87
CA GLU A 1130 -12.55 -21.48 -56.99
C GLU A 1130 -11.79 -22.80 -57.02
N VAL A 1131 -10.73 -22.87 -57.83
CA VAL A 1131 -9.85 -24.03 -57.89
C VAL A 1131 -8.39 -23.62 -57.77
N ASP A 1132 -7.64 -24.28 -56.88
CA ASP A 1132 -6.21 -24.06 -56.77
C ASP A 1132 -5.36 -24.97 -57.69
N GLU A 1133 -4.05 -24.70 -57.74
CA GLU A 1133 -3.10 -25.36 -58.64
C GLU A 1133 -3.00 -26.89 -58.46
N VAL A 1134 -3.36 -27.39 -57.28
CA VAL A 1134 -3.37 -28.83 -57.00
C VAL A 1134 -4.75 -29.43 -57.16
N GLY A 1135 -5.81 -28.62 -57.33
CA GLY A 1135 -7.19 -28.98 -57.69
C GLY A 1135 -8.19 -28.99 -56.51
N ARG A 1136 -7.94 -28.26 -55.42
CA ARG A 1136 -8.93 -28.06 -54.35
C ARG A 1136 -9.99 -27.10 -54.87
N LEU A 1137 -11.25 -27.53 -54.82
CA LEU A 1137 -12.41 -26.74 -55.18
C LEU A 1137 -13.01 -26.12 -53.91
N VAL A 1138 -13.33 -24.83 -53.93
CA VAL A 1138 -14.09 -24.14 -52.88
C VAL A 1138 -15.35 -23.54 -53.50
N ALA A 1139 -16.51 -23.87 -52.94
CA ALA A 1139 -17.78 -23.26 -53.33
C ALA A 1139 -17.90 -21.87 -52.71
N VAL A 1140 -17.88 -20.81 -53.54
CA VAL A 1140 -17.77 -19.42 -53.09
C VAL A 1140 -19.11 -18.69 -53.13
N SER A 1141 -19.94 -18.94 -54.15
CA SER A 1141 -21.30 -18.36 -54.26
C SER A 1141 -22.24 -19.35 -54.94
N LYS A 1142 -23.56 -19.18 -54.73
CA LYS A 1142 -24.58 -20.02 -55.37
C LYS A 1142 -24.56 -19.82 -56.89
N GLY A 1143 -24.77 -20.89 -57.64
CA GLY A 1143 -24.79 -20.86 -59.10
C GLY A 1143 -24.04 -22.01 -59.74
N THR A 1144 -23.94 -22.00 -61.07
CA THR A 1144 -23.27 -23.07 -61.84
C THR A 1144 -21.99 -22.56 -62.51
N ASP A 1145 -20.90 -23.30 -62.32
CA ASP A 1145 -19.60 -23.05 -62.93
C ASP A 1145 -19.05 -24.30 -63.61
N THR A 1146 -18.03 -24.13 -64.45
CA THR A 1146 -17.35 -25.21 -65.17
C THR A 1146 -15.90 -25.33 -64.72
N VAL A 1147 -15.57 -26.46 -64.11
CA VAL A 1147 -14.19 -26.84 -63.77
C VAL A 1147 -13.53 -27.47 -65.00
N LEU A 1148 -12.34 -26.97 -65.32
CA LEU A 1148 -11.53 -27.35 -66.48
C LEU A 1148 -10.32 -28.14 -66.00
N VAL A 1149 -10.21 -29.40 -66.43
CA VAL A 1149 -9.03 -30.25 -66.17
C VAL A 1149 -8.28 -30.46 -67.48
N ARG A 1150 -7.00 -30.09 -67.51
CA ARG A 1150 -6.18 -30.11 -68.73
C ARG A 1150 -4.95 -30.98 -68.58
N ALA A 1151 -4.56 -31.68 -69.64
CA ALA A 1151 -3.29 -32.39 -69.72
C ALA A 1151 -2.87 -32.63 -71.17
N GLY A 1152 -1.61 -32.35 -71.51
CA GLY A 1152 -1.03 -32.67 -72.82
C GLY A 1152 -1.78 -32.08 -74.02
N GLY A 1153 -2.35 -30.87 -73.87
CA GLY A 1153 -3.14 -30.19 -74.90
C GLY A 1153 -4.64 -30.53 -74.89
N VAL A 1154 -5.07 -31.58 -74.18
CA VAL A 1154 -6.47 -31.99 -74.09
C VAL A 1154 -7.15 -31.36 -72.86
N THR A 1155 -8.39 -30.88 -73.03
CA THR A 1155 -9.20 -30.26 -71.95
C THR A 1155 -10.50 -31.05 -71.75
N LYS A 1156 -10.83 -31.39 -70.50
CA LYS A 1156 -12.15 -31.91 -70.12
C LYS A 1156 -12.87 -30.90 -69.21
N LYS A 1157 -14.13 -30.61 -69.55
CA LYS A 1157 -15.01 -29.68 -68.83
C LYS A 1157 -15.98 -30.44 -67.91
N TYR A 1158 -16.17 -29.97 -66.68
CA TYR A 1158 -17.10 -30.53 -65.69
C TYR A 1158 -17.99 -29.41 -65.14
N LYS A 1159 -19.31 -29.52 -65.29
CA LYS A 1159 -20.25 -28.57 -64.68
C LYS A 1159 -20.42 -28.89 -63.19
N VAL A 1160 -20.36 -27.86 -62.35
CA VAL A 1160 -20.55 -27.94 -60.89
C VAL A 1160 -21.59 -26.90 -60.49
N THR A 1161 -22.62 -27.31 -59.77
CA THR A 1161 -23.65 -26.40 -59.24
C THR A 1161 -23.50 -26.24 -57.74
N VAL A 1162 -23.32 -25.01 -57.27
CA VAL A 1162 -23.31 -24.63 -55.87
C VAL A 1162 -24.72 -24.30 -55.42
N ARG A 1163 -25.21 -25.03 -54.42
CA ARG A 1163 -26.53 -24.83 -53.80
C ARG A 1163 -26.39 -24.20 -52.43
#